data_AF-F9F5C3-F1
#
_entry.id   AF-F9F5C3-F1
#
_cell.length_a   1.000
_cell.length_b   1.000
_cell.length_c   1.000
_cell.angle_alpha   90.00
_cell.angle_beta   90.00
_cell.angle_gamma   90.00
#
_symmetry.space_group_name_H-M   'P 1'
#
loop_
_entity.id
_entity.type
_entity.pdbx_description
1 polymer ?
#
loop_
_entity_poly.entity_id
_entity_poly.type
_entity_poly.pdbx_seq_one_letter_code
_entity_poly.pdbx_strand_id
1 'polypeptide(L)'
;MTAATSIDLINLCSSISKRAASCAAAADKVAERDEQHVLELKIISSGLDELKRRMGELEELLHVKPDSRKLRDTRNTLIPLLKTYETALEVLRMQLDSWQPENVAGSDSEFLKAHEDCLSVYNDMLEVYTRLVRKDDSLGPSGSGYFTHQAQEAVKSALDKRLVKPDTTAQKDTMSNSEKTPVAEKEVAPPSYSVPASTTTSPPIASSSMSSPPLVQSPVNNCRRPKGSSFFRALTSGFRKHDPLVSTLCQAATRGDEQQVSGLISQAANVNGRNEDGDTPLKCAIRYDQVGTACLLLQAGAQSNKLPPLFKAAYVGSLKIARMLIDSGESVHGKSKTGKPYFVDVVAKGNLDGIKFLLENGAPVNAKNERREEVIVQVVKTDNIEITRLLLAHGANANAKDAIGEEIIVYAVKKGNVELANILLDHGADPNAESAVKHSILYTAVQSGNADMVGLLLDKGASAKLLNVLGTSILEASIGMKRFQIVKKLIEGGADVDGTDALQQPILIKVIRNPFLNNDEKVEVMKMLMANGASPETVDITFGLPAICHAVEMPSTPVVQALLSRAVNTKVRMISGQTLLTYSIDVNRQNTVEALLAQGVDVNEVDGLNRTPLMLALMKLDYNLTAKLMDYGADPTAKENQEAVKFIKAVGRKDLQELLRPREVEAGPSTPAVRHEAELPASEAPPPSYELVAGKV
;
A
#
# COMPACT_ATOMS: atom_id res chain seq x y z
N MET A 1 12.16 -40.46 -21.02
CA MET A 1 11.56 -40.61 -19.67
C MET A 1 10.06 -40.28 -19.73
N THR A 2 9.28 -40.97 -20.57
CA THR A 2 7.90 -40.53 -20.93
C THR A 2 6.78 -41.26 -20.19
N ALA A 3 6.83 -42.59 -20.10
CA ALA A 3 5.74 -43.38 -19.52
C ALA A 3 5.57 -43.20 -17.99
N ALA A 4 6.66 -43.27 -17.22
CA ALA A 4 6.61 -43.21 -15.76
C ALA A 4 5.92 -41.94 -15.24
N THR A 5 6.25 -40.78 -15.83
CA THR A 5 5.69 -39.50 -15.39
C THR A 5 4.23 -39.28 -15.81
N SER A 6 3.72 -40.05 -16.80
CA SER A 6 2.27 -40.12 -17.06
C SER A 6 1.53 -40.86 -15.95
N ILE A 7 2.10 -41.93 -15.44
CA ILE A 7 1.56 -42.66 -14.28
C ILE A 7 1.61 -41.78 -13.02
N ASP A 8 2.70 -41.03 -12.79
CA ASP A 8 2.82 -40.10 -11.66
C ASP A 8 1.70 -39.03 -11.64
N LEU A 9 1.40 -38.43 -12.81
CA LEU A 9 0.36 -37.40 -12.90
C LEU A 9 -1.06 -37.97 -12.72
N ILE A 10 -1.34 -39.14 -13.30
CA ILE A 10 -2.63 -39.85 -13.13
C ILE A 10 -2.84 -40.20 -11.64
N ASN A 11 -1.83 -40.78 -10.99
CA ASN A 11 -1.88 -41.10 -9.56
C ASN A 11 -2.09 -39.85 -8.69
N LEU A 12 -1.46 -38.73 -9.03
CA LEU A 12 -1.63 -37.45 -8.33
C LEU A 12 -3.05 -36.89 -8.51
N CYS A 13 -3.62 -36.96 -9.72
CA CYS A 13 -5.03 -36.62 -9.95
C CYS A 13 -5.96 -37.48 -9.08
N SER A 14 -5.76 -38.80 -9.12
CA SER A 14 -6.56 -39.76 -8.35
C SER A 14 -6.43 -39.56 -6.84
N SER A 15 -5.28 -39.05 -6.35
CA SER A 15 -5.07 -38.71 -4.94
C SER A 15 -5.83 -37.44 -4.55
N ILE A 16 -5.68 -36.37 -5.33
CA ILE A 16 -6.35 -35.08 -5.08
C ILE A 16 -7.88 -35.25 -5.14
N SER A 17 -8.42 -35.99 -6.09
CA SER A 17 -9.86 -36.32 -6.18
C SER A 17 -10.39 -36.98 -4.89
N LYS A 18 -9.60 -37.87 -4.28
CA LYS A 18 -9.95 -38.57 -3.02
C LYS A 18 -9.82 -37.65 -1.81
N ARG A 19 -8.77 -36.81 -1.74
CA ARG A 19 -8.61 -35.81 -0.66
C ARG A 19 -9.72 -34.76 -0.72
N ALA A 20 -10.03 -34.22 -1.89
CA ALA A 20 -11.10 -33.24 -2.10
C ALA A 20 -12.46 -33.74 -1.57
N ALA A 21 -12.84 -34.98 -1.93
CA ALA A 21 -14.05 -35.61 -1.40
C ALA A 21 -14.03 -35.76 0.14
N SER A 22 -12.87 -36.05 0.74
CA SER A 22 -12.72 -36.12 2.20
C SER A 22 -12.69 -34.74 2.87
N CYS A 23 -12.33 -33.68 2.15
CA CYS A 23 -12.37 -32.29 2.65
C CYS A 23 -13.80 -31.74 2.63
N ALA A 24 -14.57 -32.00 1.55
CA ALA A 24 -15.98 -31.62 1.46
C ALA A 24 -16.77 -32.26 2.61
N ALA A 25 -16.62 -33.58 2.79
CA ALA A 25 -17.21 -34.33 3.90
C ALA A 25 -16.63 -33.98 5.30
N ALA A 26 -15.66 -33.07 5.42
CA ALA A 26 -15.25 -32.45 6.67
C ALA A 26 -15.93 -31.07 6.83
N ALA A 27 -15.89 -30.23 5.78
CA ALA A 27 -16.56 -28.93 5.74
C ALA A 27 -18.07 -29.04 6.03
N ASP A 28 -18.76 -30.03 5.43
CA ASP A 28 -20.19 -30.27 5.67
C ASP A 28 -20.49 -30.57 7.15
N LYS A 29 -19.65 -31.38 7.81
CA LYS A 29 -19.80 -31.73 9.24
C LYS A 29 -19.54 -30.55 10.18
N VAL A 30 -18.79 -29.55 9.73
CA VAL A 30 -18.62 -28.28 10.46
C VAL A 30 -19.82 -27.37 10.19
N ALA A 31 -20.31 -27.32 8.95
CA ALA A 31 -21.51 -26.56 8.56
C ALA A 31 -22.81 -27.08 9.19
N GLU A 32 -22.84 -28.34 9.65
CA GLU A 32 -23.90 -28.91 10.50
C GLU A 32 -23.85 -28.44 11.97
N ARG A 33 -22.77 -27.76 12.40
CA ARG A 33 -22.46 -27.48 13.82
C ARG A 33 -22.18 -26.01 14.14
N ASP A 34 -21.74 -25.22 13.17
CA ASP A 34 -21.48 -23.79 13.31
C ASP A 34 -22.47 -22.99 12.43
N GLU A 35 -23.46 -22.37 13.07
CA GLU A 35 -24.47 -21.54 12.41
C GLU A 35 -23.91 -20.23 11.81
N GLN A 36 -22.70 -19.78 12.20
CA GLN A 36 -22.12 -18.52 11.72
C GLN A 36 -21.47 -18.67 10.34
N HIS A 37 -20.74 -19.77 10.10
CA HIS A 37 -19.94 -19.97 8.88
C HIS A 37 -20.56 -20.95 7.86
N VAL A 38 -21.82 -21.38 8.05
CA VAL A 38 -22.54 -22.35 7.19
C VAL A 38 -22.43 -22.04 5.70
N LEU A 39 -22.52 -20.76 5.32
CA LEU A 39 -22.51 -20.33 3.91
C LEU A 39 -21.12 -20.50 3.29
N GLU A 40 -20.06 -20.01 3.95
CA GLU A 40 -18.68 -20.12 3.49
C GLU A 40 -18.23 -21.59 3.40
N LEU A 41 -18.57 -22.39 4.42
CA LEU A 41 -18.27 -23.83 4.44
C LEU A 41 -18.99 -24.61 3.33
N LYS A 42 -20.24 -24.24 2.98
CA LYS A 42 -20.97 -24.84 1.85
C LYS A 42 -20.42 -24.42 0.48
N ILE A 43 -19.93 -23.18 0.34
CA ILE A 43 -19.23 -22.73 -0.87
C ILE A 43 -17.94 -23.54 -1.05
N ILE A 44 -17.15 -23.69 0.02
CA ILE A 44 -15.93 -24.52 0.03
C ILE A 44 -16.24 -25.98 -0.32
N SER A 45 -17.28 -26.57 0.30
CA SER A 45 -17.72 -27.94 -0.01
C SER A 45 -18.10 -28.12 -1.49
N SER A 46 -18.91 -27.20 -2.03
CA SER A 46 -19.27 -27.19 -3.46
C SER A 46 -18.06 -27.00 -4.39
N GLY A 47 -17.09 -26.17 -3.99
CA GLY A 47 -15.84 -25.96 -4.74
C GLY A 47 -14.93 -27.18 -4.74
N LEU A 48 -14.95 -27.97 -3.67
CA LEU A 48 -14.21 -29.24 -3.53
C LEU A 48 -14.83 -30.39 -4.34
N ASP A 49 -16.16 -30.44 -4.45
CA ASP A 49 -16.83 -31.40 -5.34
C ASP A 49 -16.63 -31.04 -6.82
N GLU A 50 -16.64 -29.75 -7.19
CA GLU A 50 -16.29 -29.29 -8.54
C GLU A 50 -14.82 -29.58 -8.89
N LEU A 51 -13.90 -29.39 -7.94
CA LEU A 51 -12.49 -29.77 -8.07
C LEU A 51 -12.33 -31.26 -8.36
N LYS A 52 -12.93 -32.11 -7.52
CA LYS A 52 -12.98 -33.57 -7.70
C LYS A 52 -13.53 -33.96 -9.08
N ARG A 53 -14.57 -33.27 -9.56
CA ARG A 53 -15.15 -33.47 -10.90
C ARG A 53 -14.15 -33.12 -12.02
N ARG A 54 -13.47 -31.97 -11.92
CA ARG A 54 -12.45 -31.51 -12.89
C ARG A 54 -11.20 -32.38 -12.89
N MET A 55 -10.73 -32.79 -11.71
CA MET A 55 -9.60 -33.73 -11.58
C MET A 55 -9.93 -35.09 -12.21
N GLY A 56 -11.17 -35.58 -12.06
CA GLY A 56 -11.66 -36.79 -12.72
C GLY A 56 -11.72 -36.66 -14.25
N GLU A 57 -12.23 -35.55 -14.79
CA GLU A 57 -12.19 -35.28 -16.24
C GLU A 57 -10.75 -35.28 -16.79
N LEU A 58 -9.80 -34.72 -16.03
CA LEU A 58 -8.39 -34.68 -16.42
C LEU A 58 -7.75 -36.08 -16.33
N GLU A 59 -8.07 -36.88 -15.30
CA GLU A 59 -7.64 -38.28 -15.13
C GLU A 59 -8.10 -39.15 -16.31
N GLU A 60 -9.37 -39.04 -16.73
CA GLU A 60 -9.92 -39.73 -17.90
C GLU A 60 -9.22 -39.32 -19.20
N LEU A 61 -9.03 -38.01 -19.44
CA LEU A 61 -8.33 -37.52 -20.62
C LEU A 61 -6.85 -37.95 -20.67
N LEU A 62 -6.18 -38.06 -19.51
CA LEU A 62 -4.81 -38.56 -19.38
C LEU A 62 -4.71 -40.04 -19.75
N HIS A 63 -5.73 -40.85 -19.43
CA HIS A 63 -5.82 -42.23 -19.89
C HIS A 63 -6.05 -42.36 -21.41
N VAL A 64 -6.80 -41.43 -22.02
CA VAL A 64 -7.11 -41.46 -23.47
C VAL A 64 -5.97 -40.88 -24.34
N LYS A 65 -5.26 -39.84 -23.88
CA LYS A 65 -4.14 -39.19 -24.62
C LYS A 65 -2.82 -39.16 -23.79
N PRO A 66 -2.24 -40.31 -23.41
CA PRO A 66 -1.12 -40.36 -22.46
C PRO A 66 0.22 -39.75 -22.93
N ASP A 67 0.38 -39.50 -24.24
CA ASP A 67 1.66 -39.12 -24.87
C ASP A 67 1.61 -37.81 -25.69
N SER A 68 0.55 -36.98 -25.56
CA SER A 68 0.45 -35.71 -26.31
C SER A 68 1.67 -34.82 -26.07
N ARG A 69 2.19 -34.20 -27.14
CA ARG A 69 3.41 -33.38 -27.12
C ARG A 69 3.30 -32.24 -26.11
N LYS A 70 2.19 -31.51 -26.14
CA LYS A 70 1.93 -30.37 -25.24
C LYS A 70 1.79 -30.79 -23.78
N LEU A 71 1.34 -32.03 -23.54
CA LEU A 71 1.20 -32.61 -22.20
C LEU A 71 2.56 -32.95 -21.59
N ARG A 72 3.58 -33.27 -22.40
CA ARG A 72 4.98 -33.37 -21.95
C ARG A 72 5.55 -32.00 -21.57
N ASP A 73 5.23 -30.96 -22.32
CA ASP A 73 5.75 -29.61 -22.10
C ASP A 73 5.18 -28.97 -20.81
N THR A 74 3.88 -29.15 -20.53
CA THR A 74 3.22 -28.62 -19.32
C THR A 74 3.40 -29.48 -18.06
N ARG A 75 3.82 -30.73 -18.20
CA ARG A 75 3.97 -31.68 -17.07
C ARG A 75 4.91 -31.19 -15.98
N ASN A 76 6.02 -30.56 -16.36
CA ASN A 76 7.07 -30.14 -15.43
C ASN A 76 6.64 -28.96 -14.54
N THR A 77 5.65 -28.16 -14.96
CA THR A 77 5.06 -27.11 -14.14
C THR A 77 3.83 -27.61 -13.37
N LEU A 78 3.00 -28.47 -13.98
CA LEU A 78 1.77 -28.96 -13.37
C LEU A 78 1.98 -29.92 -12.18
N ILE A 79 2.95 -30.85 -12.26
CA ILE A 79 3.19 -31.81 -11.16
C ILE A 79 3.61 -31.12 -9.84
N PRO A 80 4.56 -30.15 -9.82
CA PRO A 80 4.88 -29.40 -8.60
C PRO A 80 3.69 -28.63 -8.03
N LEU A 81 2.90 -27.93 -8.86
CA LEU A 81 1.71 -27.18 -8.41
C LEU A 81 0.71 -28.10 -7.72
N LEU A 82 0.31 -29.19 -8.38
CA LEU A 82 -0.66 -30.14 -7.84
C LEU A 82 -0.18 -30.79 -6.54
N LYS A 83 1.12 -31.07 -6.36
CA LYS A 83 1.68 -31.55 -5.08
C LYS A 83 1.63 -30.48 -3.97
N THR A 84 1.86 -29.22 -4.31
CA THR A 84 1.79 -28.11 -3.35
C THR A 84 0.34 -27.90 -2.90
N TYR A 85 -0.61 -28.02 -3.83
CA TYR A 85 -2.04 -27.96 -3.56
C TYR A 85 -2.57 -29.17 -2.78
N GLU A 86 -2.11 -30.38 -3.09
CA GLU A 86 -2.41 -31.59 -2.32
C GLU A 86 -2.00 -31.42 -0.84
N THR A 87 -0.90 -30.71 -0.59
CA THR A 87 -0.45 -30.35 0.77
C THR A 87 -1.38 -29.33 1.43
N ALA A 88 -1.85 -28.32 0.70
CA ALA A 88 -2.81 -27.34 1.20
C ALA A 88 -4.18 -27.95 1.53
N LEU A 89 -4.67 -28.89 0.71
CA LEU A 89 -5.89 -29.65 1.00
C LEU A 89 -5.77 -30.49 2.28
N GLU A 90 -4.61 -31.11 2.53
CA GLU A 90 -4.37 -31.85 3.77
C GLU A 90 -4.36 -30.91 5.00
N VAL A 91 -3.77 -29.72 4.87
CA VAL A 91 -3.78 -28.68 5.93
C VAL A 91 -5.19 -28.15 6.20
N LEU A 92 -5.96 -27.83 5.16
CA LEU A 92 -7.37 -27.43 5.27
C LEU A 92 -8.17 -28.51 6.01
N ARG A 93 -8.04 -29.77 5.58
CA ARG A 93 -8.70 -30.91 6.20
C ARG A 93 -8.33 -31.06 7.67
N MET A 94 -7.03 -31.07 8.01
CA MET A 94 -6.59 -31.22 9.39
C MET A 94 -7.09 -30.08 10.30
N GLN A 95 -7.25 -28.87 9.75
CA GLN A 95 -7.80 -27.74 10.48
C GLN A 95 -9.33 -27.89 10.66
N LEU A 96 -10.08 -28.24 9.60
CA LEU A 96 -11.53 -28.53 9.68
C LEU A 96 -11.88 -29.71 10.60
N ASP A 97 -11.14 -30.83 10.51
CA ASP A 97 -11.29 -32.00 11.39
C ASP A 97 -10.94 -31.64 12.87
N SER A 98 -10.29 -30.51 13.12
CA SER A 98 -10.01 -29.96 14.47
C SER A 98 -10.93 -28.82 14.92
N TRP A 99 -11.91 -28.42 14.10
CA TRP A 99 -12.83 -27.33 14.41
C TRP A 99 -13.74 -27.70 15.60
N GLN A 100 -13.84 -26.80 16.59
CA GLN A 100 -14.78 -26.91 17.70
C GLN A 100 -15.47 -25.56 17.93
N PRO A 101 -16.81 -25.48 18.02
CA PRO A 101 -17.54 -24.22 18.16
C PRO A 101 -17.09 -23.39 19.39
N GLU A 102 -16.71 -24.06 20.48
CA GLU A 102 -16.23 -23.44 21.72
C GLU A 102 -14.93 -22.63 21.58
N ASN A 103 -14.18 -22.82 20.48
CA ASN A 103 -12.90 -22.15 20.22
C ASN A 103 -13.02 -20.91 19.30
N VAL A 104 -14.16 -20.71 18.63
CA VAL A 104 -14.35 -19.73 17.55
C VAL A 104 -14.65 -18.34 18.13
N ALA A 105 -13.60 -17.62 18.53
CA ALA A 105 -13.70 -16.29 19.14
C ALA A 105 -12.90 -15.21 18.38
N GLY A 106 -12.83 -15.29 17.04
CA GLY A 106 -12.09 -14.30 16.25
C GLY A 106 -12.06 -14.47 14.73
N SER A 107 -13.21 -14.33 14.04
CA SER A 107 -13.29 -14.00 12.60
C SER A 107 -12.51 -14.92 11.62
N ASP A 108 -12.65 -16.23 11.76
CA ASP A 108 -12.02 -17.22 10.88
C ASP A 108 -12.50 -17.21 9.40
N SER A 109 -13.50 -16.39 9.05
CA SER A 109 -13.89 -16.08 7.66
C SER A 109 -12.69 -15.69 6.77
N GLU A 110 -11.67 -15.02 7.31
CA GLU A 110 -10.44 -14.71 6.57
C GLU A 110 -9.63 -15.95 6.15
N PHE A 111 -9.68 -17.05 6.92
CA PHE A 111 -9.06 -18.33 6.59
C PHE A 111 -9.90 -19.11 5.58
N LEU A 112 -11.23 -19.16 5.79
CA LEU A 112 -12.17 -19.85 4.90
C LEU A 112 -12.12 -19.24 3.50
N LYS A 113 -12.19 -17.90 3.42
CA LYS A 113 -12.08 -17.18 2.15
C LYS A 113 -10.74 -17.40 1.43
N ALA A 114 -9.62 -17.46 2.15
CA ALA A 114 -8.33 -17.77 1.51
C ALA A 114 -8.29 -19.18 0.90
N HIS A 115 -9.05 -20.13 1.44
CA HIS A 115 -9.22 -21.46 0.85
C HIS A 115 -10.24 -21.48 -0.30
N GLU A 116 -11.30 -20.66 -0.25
CA GLU A 116 -12.22 -20.41 -1.36
C GLU A 116 -11.50 -19.80 -2.57
N ASP A 117 -10.73 -18.72 -2.37
CA ASP A 117 -9.91 -18.07 -3.40
C ASP A 117 -8.93 -19.09 -4.02
N CYS A 118 -8.29 -19.93 -3.20
CA CYS A 118 -7.39 -20.99 -3.64
C CYS A 118 -8.12 -22.10 -4.44
N LEU A 119 -9.32 -22.51 -4.01
CA LEU A 119 -10.17 -23.46 -4.73
C LEU A 119 -10.59 -22.91 -6.11
N SER A 120 -10.95 -21.63 -6.21
CA SER A 120 -11.30 -21.01 -7.51
C SER A 120 -10.12 -21.07 -8.47
N VAL A 121 -8.92 -20.61 -8.06
CA VAL A 121 -7.73 -20.58 -8.92
C VAL A 121 -7.35 -21.98 -9.44
N TYR A 122 -7.47 -23.02 -8.63
CA TYR A 122 -7.22 -24.39 -9.08
C TYR A 122 -8.33 -24.92 -10.00
N ASN A 123 -9.60 -24.62 -9.72
CA ASN A 123 -10.70 -24.97 -10.62
C ASN A 123 -10.55 -24.31 -12.00
N ASP A 124 -10.24 -23.01 -12.06
CA ASP A 124 -10.02 -22.25 -13.29
C ASP A 124 -8.82 -22.80 -14.08
N MET A 125 -7.70 -23.05 -13.40
CA MET A 125 -6.50 -23.65 -13.98
C MET A 125 -6.79 -25.03 -14.61
N LEU A 126 -7.58 -25.86 -13.92
CA LEU A 126 -7.99 -27.16 -14.43
C LEU A 126 -8.94 -27.06 -15.63
N GLU A 127 -9.79 -26.03 -15.72
CA GLU A 127 -10.62 -25.77 -16.90
C GLU A 127 -9.76 -25.56 -18.15
N VAL A 128 -8.71 -24.75 -18.00
CA VAL A 128 -7.78 -24.42 -19.08
C VAL A 128 -6.97 -25.63 -19.50
N TYR A 129 -6.35 -26.36 -18.56
CA TYR A 129 -5.61 -27.58 -18.88
C TYR A 129 -6.50 -28.67 -19.50
N THR A 130 -7.72 -28.85 -19.01
CA THR A 130 -8.69 -29.82 -19.57
C THR A 130 -9.09 -29.44 -21.01
N ARG A 131 -9.34 -28.14 -21.29
CA ARG A 131 -9.61 -27.65 -22.65
C ARG A 131 -8.44 -27.86 -23.61
N LEU A 132 -7.21 -27.61 -23.15
CA LEU A 132 -5.99 -27.77 -23.95
C LEU A 132 -5.76 -29.24 -24.34
N VAL A 133 -5.90 -30.18 -23.40
CA VAL A 133 -5.77 -31.62 -23.67
C VAL A 133 -6.89 -32.13 -24.59
N ARG A 134 -8.10 -31.56 -24.50
CA ARG A 134 -9.20 -31.86 -25.43
C ARG A 134 -8.91 -31.39 -26.85
N LYS A 135 -8.61 -30.10 -27.04
CA LYS A 135 -8.53 -29.46 -28.37
C LYS A 135 -7.18 -29.57 -29.09
N ASP A 136 -6.08 -29.85 -28.37
CA ASP A 136 -4.71 -29.69 -28.87
C ASP A 136 -4.40 -28.25 -29.36
N ASP A 137 -5.05 -27.23 -28.79
CA ASP A 137 -4.73 -25.80 -28.94
C ASP A 137 -3.40 -25.43 -28.24
N SER A 138 -2.80 -24.27 -28.55
CA SER A 138 -1.49 -23.86 -28.00
C SER A 138 -1.62 -22.88 -26.82
N LEU A 139 -1.04 -23.23 -25.67
CA LEU A 139 -0.53 -22.22 -24.74
C LEU A 139 0.68 -21.52 -25.38
N GLY A 140 0.67 -20.18 -25.35
CA GLY A 140 1.92 -19.41 -25.41
C GLY A 140 2.72 -19.61 -24.10
N PRO A 141 4.04 -19.43 -24.11
CA PRO A 141 4.90 -19.71 -22.95
C PRO A 141 4.47 -18.94 -21.68
N SER A 142 3.97 -17.71 -21.82
CA SER A 142 3.48 -16.86 -20.72
C SER A 142 2.25 -17.44 -20.01
N GLY A 143 1.41 -18.21 -20.70
CA GLY A 143 0.15 -18.74 -20.14
C GLY A 143 0.34 -19.80 -19.06
N SER A 144 1.44 -20.58 -19.11
CA SER A 144 1.81 -21.45 -17.99
C SER A 144 2.28 -20.63 -16.79
N GLY A 145 3.05 -19.57 -17.04
CA GLY A 145 3.55 -18.64 -16.02
C GLY A 145 2.44 -17.99 -15.21
N TYR A 146 1.43 -17.43 -15.89
CA TYR A 146 0.26 -16.77 -15.28
C TYR A 146 -0.39 -17.63 -14.18
N PHE A 147 -0.80 -18.86 -14.53
CA PHE A 147 -1.41 -19.76 -13.56
C PHE A 147 -0.40 -20.27 -12.51
N THR A 148 0.88 -20.46 -12.84
CA THR A 148 1.86 -20.89 -11.82
C THR A 148 2.02 -19.88 -10.70
N HIS A 149 2.07 -18.57 -10.99
CA HIS A 149 2.21 -17.55 -9.95
C HIS A 149 0.94 -17.45 -9.10
N GLN A 150 -0.21 -17.28 -9.74
CA GLN A 150 -1.50 -17.13 -9.05
C GLN A 150 -1.82 -18.36 -8.17
N ALA A 151 -1.52 -19.57 -8.66
CA ALA A 151 -1.74 -20.81 -7.91
C ALA A 151 -0.72 -21.06 -6.79
N GLN A 152 0.50 -20.50 -6.87
CA GLN A 152 1.48 -20.52 -5.78
C GLN A 152 1.15 -19.49 -4.71
N GLU A 153 0.74 -18.29 -5.11
CA GLU A 153 0.37 -17.20 -4.21
C GLU A 153 -0.92 -17.51 -3.43
N ALA A 154 -1.94 -18.05 -4.09
CA ALA A 154 -3.17 -18.48 -3.41
C ALA A 154 -2.92 -19.65 -2.44
N VAL A 155 -2.11 -20.64 -2.82
CA VAL A 155 -1.70 -21.73 -1.91
C VAL A 155 -0.88 -21.22 -0.73
N LYS A 156 0.02 -20.25 -0.95
CA LYS A 156 0.79 -19.63 0.12
C LYS A 156 -0.14 -18.87 1.08
N SER A 157 -1.07 -18.06 0.57
CA SER A 157 -2.08 -17.35 1.36
C SER A 157 -2.92 -18.31 2.22
N ALA A 158 -3.37 -19.43 1.64
CA ALA A 158 -4.10 -20.48 2.33
C ALA A 158 -3.27 -21.17 3.44
N LEU A 159 -1.98 -21.45 3.19
CA LEU A 159 -1.07 -22.11 4.14
C LEU A 159 -0.56 -21.19 5.26
N ASP A 160 -0.38 -19.89 4.98
CA ASP A 160 0.07 -18.89 5.96
C ASP A 160 -1.05 -18.55 6.96
N LYS A 161 -2.33 -18.67 6.56
CA LYS A 161 -3.48 -18.51 7.46
C LYS A 161 -3.80 -19.78 8.24
N ARG A 162 -4.42 -19.62 9.41
CA ARG A 162 -4.88 -20.71 10.28
C ARG A 162 -6.18 -20.37 10.97
N LEU A 163 -6.97 -21.41 11.26
CA LEU A 163 -8.02 -21.33 12.28
C LEU A 163 -7.41 -21.05 13.64
N VAL A 164 -8.03 -20.15 14.40
CA VAL A 164 -7.51 -19.71 15.70
C VAL A 164 -7.58 -20.86 16.72
N LYS A 165 -6.47 -21.13 17.39
CA LYS A 165 -6.46 -21.91 18.64
C LYS A 165 -6.48 -20.96 19.83
N PRO A 166 -7.37 -21.15 20.82
CA PRO A 166 -7.37 -20.35 22.04
C PRO A 166 -6.24 -20.84 22.96
N ASP A 167 -5.03 -20.37 22.71
CA ASP A 167 -3.90 -20.68 23.57
C ASP A 167 -4.04 -20.01 24.93
N THR A 168 -3.80 -20.81 25.97
CA THR A 168 -3.72 -20.36 27.35
C THR A 168 -2.68 -19.23 27.53
N THR A 169 -2.93 -18.35 28.51
CA THR A 169 -2.03 -17.31 29.04
C THR A 169 -2.01 -15.92 28.37
N ALA A 170 -3.10 -15.14 28.53
CA ALA A 170 -3.00 -13.75 29.03
C ALA A 170 -4.36 -13.09 29.36
N GLN A 171 -4.83 -13.18 30.60
CA GLN A 171 -5.79 -12.19 31.14
C GLN A 171 -5.33 -11.61 32.49
N LYS A 172 -4.91 -10.35 32.43
CA LYS A 172 -4.80 -9.36 33.51
C LYS A 172 -4.92 -7.97 32.87
N ASP A 173 -5.68 -7.01 33.39
CA ASP A 173 -6.59 -7.03 34.54
C ASP A 173 -7.77 -6.07 34.23
N THR A 174 -9.02 -6.57 34.26
CA THR A 174 -10.21 -5.73 34.53
C THR A 174 -11.21 -6.51 35.40
N MET A 175 -11.71 -5.86 36.44
CA MET A 175 -12.59 -6.38 37.50
C MET A 175 -13.84 -7.12 36.96
N SER A 176 -14.41 -8.13 37.63
CA SER A 176 -15.02 -8.02 38.98
C SER A 176 -15.24 -9.35 39.73
N ASN A 177 -15.76 -9.29 40.97
CA ASN A 177 -15.93 -10.44 41.88
C ASN A 177 -17.27 -11.18 41.70
N SER A 178 -17.29 -12.50 41.96
CA SER A 178 -18.08 -13.08 43.07
C SER A 178 -17.74 -14.53 43.40
N GLU A 179 -17.93 -14.87 44.68
CA GLU A 179 -17.92 -16.18 45.36
C GLU A 179 -18.71 -17.29 44.60
N LYS A 180 -18.44 -18.61 44.70
CA LYS A 180 -18.18 -19.43 45.92
C LYS A 180 -17.49 -20.79 45.64
N THR A 181 -17.06 -21.43 46.72
CA THR A 181 -16.39 -22.76 46.93
C THR A 181 -17.37 -23.94 47.18
N PRO A 182 -16.96 -25.21 47.44
CA PRO A 182 -15.80 -26.04 46.99
C PRO A 182 -16.20 -27.52 46.62
N VAL A 183 -15.22 -28.44 46.45
CA VAL A 183 -15.16 -29.92 46.80
C VAL A 183 -14.03 -30.54 45.93
N ALA A 184 -12.87 -31.00 46.47
CA ALA A 184 -12.55 -32.31 47.10
C ALA A 184 -12.84 -33.52 46.17
N GLU A 185 -11.99 -34.54 45.96
CA GLU A 185 -10.81 -35.13 46.65
C GLU A 185 -9.70 -35.52 45.61
N LYS A 186 -8.58 -36.25 45.82
CA LYS A 186 -7.96 -36.97 46.97
C LYS A 186 -6.43 -37.13 46.75
N GLU A 187 -5.68 -37.57 47.77
CA GLU A 187 -4.21 -37.72 47.77
C GLU A 187 -3.70 -39.11 47.34
N VAL A 188 -2.44 -39.20 46.85
CA VAL A 188 -1.47 -40.28 47.16
C VAL A 188 -0.03 -39.74 47.11
N ALA A 189 0.84 -40.15 48.05
CA ALA A 189 2.30 -39.94 48.11
C ALA A 189 2.93 -40.96 49.12
N PRO A 190 4.25 -41.01 49.40
CA PRO A 190 5.46 -40.52 48.71
C PRO A 190 6.38 -41.72 48.30
N PRO A 191 7.74 -41.71 48.34
CA PRO A 191 8.59 -41.49 49.52
C PRO A 191 9.76 -40.50 49.31
N SER A 192 10.60 -40.32 50.34
CA SER A 192 11.63 -39.27 50.48
C SER A 192 13.07 -39.81 50.62
N TYR A 193 14.09 -38.93 50.52
CA TYR A 193 15.44 -39.12 51.05
C TYR A 193 16.09 -37.80 51.52
N SER A 194 17.24 -37.88 52.19
CA SER A 194 17.64 -36.96 53.28
C SER A 194 18.90 -36.10 53.05
N VAL A 195 19.08 -35.08 53.91
CA VAL A 195 20.27 -34.20 54.01
C VAL A 195 21.45 -34.89 54.74
N PRO A 196 22.69 -34.33 54.68
CA PRO A 196 23.21 -33.61 55.86
C PRO A 196 24.08 -32.37 55.51
N ALA A 197 24.60 -31.66 56.53
CA ALA A 197 25.34 -30.40 56.40
C ALA A 197 26.55 -30.28 57.37
N SER A 198 27.49 -29.37 57.09
CA SER A 198 28.67 -29.05 57.93
C SER A 198 29.09 -27.56 57.86
N THR A 199 30.32 -27.22 58.28
CA THR A 199 30.54 -26.14 59.29
C THR A 199 31.95 -25.50 59.28
N THR A 200 32.14 -24.45 60.11
CA THR A 200 33.40 -23.70 60.43
C THR A 200 33.88 -22.71 59.35
N THR A 201 34.72 -21.67 59.59
CA THR A 201 35.42 -21.17 60.81
C THR A 201 35.43 -19.60 60.81
N SER A 202 36.11 -18.93 61.78
CA SER A 202 36.13 -17.45 61.93
C SER A 202 37.57 -16.84 62.10
N PRO A 203 37.89 -15.84 62.97
CA PRO A 203 38.51 -14.53 62.59
C PRO A 203 39.85 -14.27 63.36
N PRO A 204 40.21 -13.10 63.98
CA PRO A 204 39.94 -11.65 63.80
C PRO A 204 41.21 -10.74 63.90
N ILE A 205 41.03 -9.39 63.94
CA ILE A 205 41.70 -8.34 64.80
C ILE A 205 41.24 -6.95 64.23
N ALA A 206 40.54 -6.03 64.92
CA ALA A 206 40.70 -5.35 66.23
C ALA A 206 41.71 -4.17 66.17
N SER A 207 41.53 -2.98 66.79
CA SER A 207 40.48 -2.40 67.67
C SER A 207 40.52 -0.85 67.56
N SER A 208 39.71 0.01 68.22
CA SER A 208 38.65 -0.10 69.26
C SER A 208 37.44 0.79 68.84
N SER A 209 36.64 1.58 69.58
CA SER A 209 36.41 2.02 70.99
C SER A 209 35.02 2.74 71.02
N MET A 210 34.62 3.57 71.99
CA MET A 210 34.10 3.33 73.37
C MET A 210 33.01 4.41 73.67
N SER A 211 32.00 4.27 74.55
CA SER A 211 31.49 3.11 75.30
C SER A 211 30.08 3.36 75.93
N SER A 212 29.09 2.55 75.53
CA SER A 212 28.16 1.85 76.46
C SER A 212 26.97 2.65 77.11
N PRO A 213 26.07 2.04 77.94
CA PRO A 213 24.75 1.55 77.47
C PRO A 213 23.61 1.89 78.50
N PRO A 214 22.47 1.14 78.74
CA PRO A 214 21.86 -0.04 78.05
C PRO A 214 20.30 -0.10 77.91
N LEU A 215 19.83 -0.86 76.90
CA LEU A 215 18.59 -1.73 76.85
C LEU A 215 17.19 -1.06 77.08
N VAL A 216 16.02 -1.53 76.57
CA VAL A 216 15.47 -2.89 76.40
C VAL A 216 14.40 -2.95 75.25
N GLN A 217 14.36 -4.09 74.53
CA GLN A 217 13.26 -4.64 73.69
C GLN A 217 12.88 -4.06 72.31
N SER A 218 12.16 -4.92 71.57
CA SER A 218 11.91 -5.01 70.12
C SER A 218 10.41 -5.43 69.92
N PRO A 219 9.83 -5.83 68.74
CA PRO A 219 10.44 -6.44 67.56
C PRO A 219 10.02 -5.88 66.17
N VAL A 220 10.74 -6.33 65.14
CA VAL A 220 10.31 -6.29 63.73
C VAL A 220 9.32 -7.43 63.47
N ASN A 221 8.34 -7.23 62.58
CA ASN A 221 7.57 -8.36 62.06
C ASN A 221 7.19 -8.19 60.57
N ASN A 222 7.26 -9.28 59.81
CA ASN A 222 6.84 -9.33 58.41
C ASN A 222 5.33 -9.57 58.32
N CYS A 223 4.59 -8.79 57.51
CA CYS A 223 3.52 -9.39 56.72
C CYS A 223 2.97 -8.54 55.55
N ARG A 224 2.38 -9.31 54.63
CA ARG A 224 1.70 -8.97 53.37
C ARG A 224 0.74 -7.76 53.48
N ARG A 225 0.78 -6.87 52.47
CA ARG A 225 -0.34 -5.94 52.18
C ARG A 225 -1.53 -6.72 51.60
N PRO A 226 -2.77 -6.55 52.10
CA PRO A 226 -3.98 -6.85 51.34
C PRO A 226 -4.20 -5.81 50.22
N LYS A 227 -4.93 -6.20 49.16
CA LYS A 227 -5.59 -5.23 48.26
C LYS A 227 -6.98 -4.89 48.83
N GLY A 228 -7.43 -3.65 48.69
CA GLY A 228 -8.82 -3.24 48.90
C GLY A 228 -9.02 -2.20 50.02
N SER A 229 -9.52 -1.02 49.64
CA SER A 229 -10.25 -0.01 50.47
C SER A 229 -10.29 1.39 49.82
N SER A 230 -10.44 1.47 48.50
CA SER A 230 -10.70 2.73 47.77
C SER A 230 -12.12 3.27 48.00
N PHE A 231 -12.55 3.32 49.27
CA PHE A 231 -13.85 3.80 49.74
C PHE A 231 -13.72 4.72 50.98
N PHE A 232 -12.67 4.59 51.81
CA PHE A 232 -12.49 5.42 53.01
C PHE A 232 -11.69 6.72 52.79
N ARG A 233 -11.34 7.06 51.54
CA ARG A 233 -10.63 8.31 51.21
C ARG A 233 -11.54 9.53 51.00
N ALA A 234 -12.86 9.34 51.03
CA ALA A 234 -13.86 10.39 50.77
C ALA A 234 -14.30 11.19 52.01
N LEU A 235 -13.99 10.74 53.23
CA LEU A 235 -14.44 11.34 54.50
C LEU A 235 -13.32 11.92 55.37
N THR A 236 -12.12 12.08 54.80
CA THR A 236 -10.96 12.77 55.44
C THR A 236 -10.35 13.85 54.52
N SER A 237 -11.18 14.41 53.63
CA SER A 237 -10.85 15.54 52.74
C SER A 237 -10.81 16.89 53.47
N GLY A 238 -11.36 16.97 54.69
CA GLY A 238 -11.24 18.15 55.55
C GLY A 238 -9.83 18.28 56.15
N PHE A 239 -9.19 19.42 55.89
CA PHE A 239 -7.96 19.89 56.54
C PHE A 239 -6.75 18.93 56.51
N ARG A 240 -6.12 18.82 55.34
CA ARG A 240 -4.65 18.87 55.35
C ARG A 240 -4.24 20.25 55.84
N LYS A 241 -3.61 20.35 57.01
CA LYS A 241 -2.96 21.59 57.44
C LYS A 241 -1.74 21.81 56.54
N HIS A 242 -1.91 22.61 55.49
CA HIS A 242 -0.77 23.20 54.78
C HIS A 242 -0.06 24.16 55.74
N ASP A 243 1.27 24.21 55.65
CA ASP A 243 2.07 25.13 56.46
C ASP A 243 1.81 26.56 55.98
N PRO A 244 1.25 27.45 56.84
CA PRO A 244 0.94 28.81 56.42
C PRO A 244 2.18 29.61 56.01
N LEU A 245 3.36 29.29 56.55
CA LEU A 245 4.63 29.92 56.15
C LEU A 245 5.04 29.52 54.73
N VAL A 246 4.65 28.32 54.28
CA VAL A 246 4.87 27.88 52.89
C VAL A 246 3.87 28.54 51.95
N SER A 247 2.60 28.68 52.34
CA SER A 247 1.61 29.41 51.53
C SER A 247 1.98 30.90 51.38
N THR A 248 2.45 31.57 52.44
CA THR A 248 2.95 32.95 52.33
C THR A 248 4.25 33.05 51.54
N LEU A 249 5.19 32.09 51.69
CA LEU A 249 6.43 32.05 50.89
C LEU A 249 6.14 31.84 49.39
N CYS A 250 5.16 31.00 49.03
CA CYS A 250 4.68 30.88 47.66
C CYS A 250 4.03 32.17 47.12
N GLN A 251 3.32 32.92 47.97
CA GLN A 251 2.72 34.21 47.59
C GLN A 251 3.78 35.31 47.41
N ALA A 252 4.77 35.38 48.29
CA ALA A 252 5.92 36.29 48.18
C ALA A 252 6.74 36.00 46.90
N ALA A 253 7.06 34.71 46.67
CA ALA A 253 7.75 34.24 45.48
C ALA A 253 6.98 34.55 44.17
N THR A 254 5.64 34.50 44.21
CA THR A 254 4.75 34.90 43.09
C THR A 254 4.83 36.40 42.79
N ARG A 255 4.86 37.24 43.83
CA ARG A 255 4.91 38.70 43.72
C ARG A 255 6.27 39.27 43.31
N GLY A 256 7.35 38.49 43.48
CA GLY A 256 8.72 38.99 43.35
C GLY A 256 9.22 39.71 44.62
N ASP A 257 8.59 39.47 45.78
CA ASP A 257 8.97 40.14 47.03
C ASP A 257 10.19 39.45 47.66
N GLU A 258 11.38 39.89 47.23
CA GLU A 258 12.67 39.39 47.71
C GLU A 258 12.89 39.59 49.21
N GLN A 259 12.37 40.68 49.78
CA GLN A 259 12.49 40.94 51.22
C GLN A 259 11.62 39.99 52.04
N GLN A 260 10.36 39.77 51.63
CA GLN A 260 9.47 38.82 52.28
C GLN A 260 9.97 37.38 52.10
N VAL A 261 10.50 37.02 50.92
CA VAL A 261 11.13 35.70 50.68
C VAL A 261 12.35 35.50 51.59
N SER A 262 13.28 36.45 51.66
CA SER A 262 14.47 36.38 52.52
C SER A 262 14.12 36.30 54.01
N GLY A 263 13.12 37.08 54.45
CA GLY A 263 12.62 37.06 55.82
C GLY A 263 11.98 35.72 56.21
N LEU A 264 11.17 35.13 55.33
CA LEU A 264 10.54 33.83 55.58
C LEU A 264 11.56 32.67 55.54
N ILE A 265 12.56 32.72 54.65
CA ILE A 265 13.69 31.77 54.65
C ILE A 265 14.45 31.86 55.99
N SER A 266 14.69 33.09 56.49
CA SER A 266 15.34 33.33 57.78
C SER A 266 14.54 32.84 58.99
N GLN A 267 13.21 32.71 58.84
CA GLN A 267 12.31 32.09 59.82
C GLN A 267 12.21 30.56 59.67
N ALA A 268 13.13 29.94 58.90
CA ALA A 268 13.17 28.51 58.58
C ALA A 268 11.90 27.97 57.89
N ALA A 269 11.18 28.81 57.12
CA ALA A 269 10.08 28.37 56.29
C ALA A 269 10.54 27.30 55.28
N ASN A 270 9.74 26.25 55.09
CA ASN A 270 10.13 25.11 54.27
C ASN A 270 10.14 25.46 52.76
N VAL A 271 11.31 25.83 52.23
CA VAL A 271 11.53 26.18 50.81
C VAL A 271 11.18 25.06 49.82
N ASN A 272 11.09 23.81 50.29
CA ASN A 272 10.69 22.63 49.53
C ASN A 272 9.26 22.15 49.85
N GLY A 273 8.54 22.90 50.70
CA GLY A 273 7.15 22.68 51.04
C GLY A 273 6.21 22.95 49.86
N ARG A 274 4.92 22.64 50.05
CA ARG A 274 3.88 22.88 49.03
C ARG A 274 2.69 23.63 49.60
N ASN A 275 2.24 24.65 48.88
CA ASN A 275 0.99 25.35 49.16
C ASN A 275 -0.23 24.46 48.84
N GLU A 276 -1.43 25.04 48.93
CA GLU A 276 -2.71 24.37 48.68
C GLU A 276 -2.85 23.81 47.25
N ASP A 277 -2.28 24.48 46.24
CA ASP A 277 -2.22 23.98 44.85
C ASP A 277 -1.27 22.77 44.66
N GLY A 278 -0.46 22.46 45.67
CA GLY A 278 0.63 21.49 45.58
C GLY A 278 1.93 22.04 44.96
N ASP A 279 2.06 23.37 44.87
CA ASP A 279 3.20 24.06 44.26
C ASP A 279 4.25 24.48 45.30
N THR A 280 5.52 24.36 44.92
CA THR A 280 6.66 24.82 45.72
C THR A 280 6.94 26.31 45.46
N PRO A 281 7.55 27.05 46.40
CA PRO A 281 7.93 28.45 46.19
C PRO A 281 8.75 28.68 44.91
N LEU A 282 9.69 27.78 44.61
CA LEU A 282 10.50 27.85 43.38
C LEU A 282 9.65 27.66 42.12
N LYS A 283 8.62 26.79 42.14
CA LYS A 283 7.67 26.65 41.02
C LYS A 283 6.84 27.92 40.84
N CYS A 284 6.49 28.63 41.92
CA CYS A 284 5.83 29.93 41.85
C CYS A 284 6.74 31.00 41.26
N ALA A 285 7.96 31.17 41.78
CA ALA A 285 8.94 32.13 41.23
C ALA A 285 9.20 31.88 39.73
N ILE A 286 9.38 30.61 39.33
CA ILE A 286 9.50 30.22 37.91
C ILE A 286 8.23 30.59 37.12
N ARG A 287 7.02 30.27 37.60
CA ARG A 287 5.76 30.56 36.87
C ARG A 287 5.62 32.03 36.50
N TYR A 288 6.09 32.94 37.34
CA TYR A 288 5.95 34.39 37.16
C TYR A 288 7.27 35.09 36.75
N ASP A 289 8.29 34.33 36.33
CA ASP A 289 9.60 34.82 35.87
C ASP A 289 10.31 35.78 36.85
N GLN A 290 10.11 35.54 38.15
CA GLN A 290 10.64 36.35 39.26
C GLN A 290 12.09 35.96 39.57
N VAL A 291 13.04 36.64 38.92
CA VAL A 291 14.47 36.27 38.93
C VAL A 291 15.09 36.27 40.34
N GLY A 292 14.93 37.36 41.11
CA GLY A 292 15.57 37.47 42.42
C GLY A 292 14.99 36.51 43.46
N THR A 293 13.67 36.33 43.52
CA THR A 293 13.05 35.34 44.42
C THR A 293 13.43 33.91 44.03
N ALA A 294 13.53 33.59 42.73
CA ALA A 294 14.07 32.31 42.28
C ALA A 294 15.52 32.11 42.73
N CYS A 295 16.37 33.13 42.60
CA CYS A 295 17.77 33.09 43.03
C CYS A 295 17.90 32.82 44.55
N LEU A 296 17.18 33.59 45.38
CA LEU A 296 17.15 33.40 46.84
C LEU A 296 16.67 31.99 47.25
N LEU A 297 15.64 31.47 46.59
CA LEU A 297 15.12 30.13 46.85
C LEU A 297 16.11 29.02 46.45
N LEU A 298 16.83 29.19 45.33
CA LEU A 298 17.87 28.25 44.89
C LEU A 298 19.08 28.26 45.85
N GLN A 299 19.53 29.45 46.27
CA GLN A 299 20.57 29.61 47.29
C GLN A 299 20.18 28.96 48.63
N ALA A 300 18.89 29.03 49.00
CA ALA A 300 18.33 28.35 50.17
C ALA A 300 18.08 26.83 49.98
N GLY A 301 18.46 26.24 48.84
CA GLY A 301 18.36 24.79 48.60
C GLY A 301 16.98 24.30 48.13
N ALA A 302 16.18 25.15 47.48
CA ALA A 302 14.94 24.72 46.84
C ALA A 302 15.21 23.80 45.63
N GLN A 303 14.49 22.68 45.56
CA GLN A 303 14.70 21.62 44.56
C GLN A 303 13.52 21.54 43.58
N SER A 304 13.81 21.63 42.29
CA SER A 304 12.80 21.36 41.25
C SER A 304 12.61 19.85 41.08
N ASN A 305 11.40 19.38 41.40
CA ASN A 305 11.06 17.95 41.37
C ASN A 305 10.77 17.46 39.93
N LYS A 306 11.25 16.25 39.60
CA LYS A 306 11.21 15.58 38.28
C LYS A 306 12.00 16.23 37.14
N LEU A 307 12.03 17.55 37.04
CA LEU A 307 12.66 18.32 35.96
C LEU A 307 13.54 19.42 36.59
N PRO A 308 14.84 19.59 36.25
CA PRO A 308 15.71 20.57 36.89
C PRO A 308 15.26 22.02 36.68
N PRO A 309 15.74 22.99 37.48
CA PRO A 309 15.31 24.39 37.40
C PRO A 309 15.44 25.00 35.99
N LEU A 310 16.56 24.81 35.29
CA LEU A 310 16.77 25.36 33.94
C LEU A 310 15.71 24.87 32.95
N PHE A 311 15.57 23.55 32.84
CA PHE A 311 14.56 22.95 31.98
C PHE A 311 13.14 23.29 32.42
N LYS A 312 12.91 23.54 33.73
CA LYS A 312 11.59 23.93 34.24
C LYS A 312 11.25 25.38 33.91
N ALA A 313 12.22 26.28 33.87
CA ALA A 313 12.06 27.64 33.35
C ALA A 313 11.76 27.62 31.85
N ALA A 314 12.56 26.92 31.05
CA ALA A 314 12.33 26.77 29.61
C ALA A 314 10.97 26.11 29.27
N TYR A 315 10.57 25.07 30.01
CA TYR A 315 9.25 24.42 29.89
C TYR A 315 8.06 25.39 30.08
N VAL A 316 8.25 26.46 30.87
CA VAL A 316 7.22 27.45 31.19
C VAL A 316 7.32 28.71 30.30
N GLY A 317 8.52 29.06 29.82
CA GLY A 317 8.81 30.29 29.07
C GLY A 317 9.55 31.36 29.89
N SER A 318 10.01 31.02 31.10
CA SER A 318 10.63 31.94 32.05
C SER A 318 12.08 32.24 31.69
N LEU A 319 12.29 32.91 30.55
CA LEU A 319 13.62 33.03 29.92
C LEU A 319 14.64 33.79 30.77
N LYS A 320 14.22 34.73 31.64
CA LYS A 320 15.16 35.46 32.51
C LYS A 320 15.74 34.54 33.57
N ILE A 321 14.90 33.69 34.17
CA ILE A 321 15.37 32.64 35.09
C ILE A 321 16.19 31.57 34.34
N ALA A 322 15.78 31.16 33.14
CA ALA A 322 16.54 30.20 32.35
C ALA A 322 17.96 30.72 32.02
N ARG A 323 18.11 32.01 31.70
CA ARG A 323 19.41 32.66 31.50
C ARG A 323 20.23 32.71 32.77
N MET A 324 19.68 33.23 33.87
CA MET A 324 20.34 33.27 35.19
C MET A 324 20.87 31.90 35.65
N LEU A 325 20.18 30.82 35.28
CA LEU A 325 20.60 29.45 35.59
C LEU A 325 21.75 28.93 34.70
N ILE A 326 21.78 29.26 33.41
CA ILE A 326 22.93 28.97 32.53
C ILE A 326 24.14 29.81 32.96
N ASP A 327 23.95 31.09 33.27
CA ASP A 327 24.99 31.97 33.80
C ASP A 327 25.55 31.46 35.15
N SER A 328 24.74 30.74 35.92
CA SER A 328 25.13 30.03 37.15
C SER A 328 25.73 28.63 36.92
N GLY A 329 25.84 28.18 35.66
CA GLY A 329 26.47 26.92 35.28
C GLY A 329 25.55 25.68 35.16
N GLU A 330 24.22 25.82 35.16
CA GLU A 330 23.34 24.67 34.83
C GLU A 330 23.51 24.23 33.35
N SER A 331 23.74 22.93 33.13
CA SER A 331 24.01 22.40 31.79
C SER A 331 22.74 22.00 31.02
N VAL A 332 22.63 22.51 29.79
CA VAL A 332 21.61 22.14 28.78
C VAL A 332 21.63 20.66 28.36
N HIS A 333 22.66 19.89 28.73
CA HIS A 333 22.79 18.46 28.42
C HIS A 333 22.21 17.53 29.51
N GLY A 334 21.54 18.07 30.53
CA GLY A 334 20.95 17.31 31.64
C GLY A 334 20.02 16.17 31.19
N LYS A 335 20.11 15.03 31.89
CA LYS A 335 19.35 13.80 31.63
C LYS A 335 18.60 13.32 32.88
N SER A 336 17.48 12.64 32.66
CA SER A 336 16.70 11.96 33.69
C SER A 336 17.42 10.72 34.23
N LYS A 337 16.86 10.13 35.30
CA LYS A 337 17.30 8.81 35.80
C LYS A 337 17.09 7.65 34.81
N THR A 338 16.29 7.85 33.76
CA THR A 338 16.11 6.90 32.64
C THR A 338 17.07 7.19 31.46
N GLY A 339 17.96 8.17 31.57
CA GLY A 339 18.91 8.57 30.53
C GLY A 339 18.33 9.51 29.46
N LYS A 340 17.01 9.74 29.46
CA LYS A 340 16.29 10.67 28.59
C LYS A 340 16.79 12.11 28.80
N PRO A 341 17.23 12.86 27.76
CA PRO A 341 17.56 14.27 27.88
C PRO A 341 16.34 15.11 28.25
N TYR A 342 16.45 16.01 29.22
CA TYR A 342 15.32 16.84 29.67
C TYR A 342 14.81 17.82 28.60
N PHE A 343 15.64 18.12 27.59
CA PHE A 343 15.22 18.87 26.40
C PHE A 343 14.00 18.24 25.71
N VAL A 344 13.88 16.91 25.70
CA VAL A 344 12.73 16.18 25.14
C VAL A 344 11.43 16.54 25.87
N ASP A 345 11.46 16.75 27.18
CA ASP A 345 10.30 17.16 27.98
C ASP A 345 9.91 18.64 27.77
N VAL A 346 10.86 19.49 27.37
CA VAL A 346 10.60 20.89 26.98
C VAL A 346 9.96 20.95 25.60
N VAL A 347 10.52 20.21 24.62
CA VAL A 347 9.95 20.13 23.25
C VAL A 347 8.54 19.53 23.28
N ALA A 348 8.32 18.45 24.04
CA ALA A 348 7.00 17.82 24.19
C ALA A 348 5.95 18.72 24.86
N LYS A 349 6.34 19.82 25.52
CA LYS A 349 5.41 20.84 26.04
C LYS A 349 5.04 21.92 25.00
N GLY A 350 5.84 22.07 23.95
CA GLY A 350 5.56 23.00 22.85
C GLY A 350 5.80 24.48 23.15
N ASN A 351 6.64 24.83 24.13
CA ASN A 351 6.99 26.24 24.38
C ASN A 351 8.12 26.66 23.42
N LEU A 352 7.76 27.34 22.32
CA LEU A 352 8.69 27.72 21.25
C LEU A 352 9.89 28.53 21.77
N ASP A 353 9.64 29.57 22.57
CA ASP A 353 10.69 30.43 23.13
C ASP A 353 11.67 29.66 24.03
N GLY A 354 11.15 28.77 24.88
CA GLY A 354 11.96 27.92 25.74
C GLY A 354 12.76 26.86 24.98
N ILE A 355 12.21 26.32 23.89
CA ILE A 355 12.92 25.40 22.99
C ILE A 355 14.04 26.14 22.27
N LYS A 356 13.74 27.30 21.69
CA LYS A 356 14.69 28.17 20.98
C LYS A 356 15.84 28.58 21.89
N PHE A 357 15.54 29.10 23.07
CA PHE A 357 16.53 29.50 24.06
C PHE A 357 17.48 28.34 24.44
N LEU A 358 16.96 27.13 24.63
CA LEU A 358 17.82 25.97 24.92
C LEU A 358 18.68 25.56 23.71
N LEU A 359 18.16 25.61 22.49
CA LEU A 359 18.92 25.33 21.26
C LEU A 359 20.04 26.36 21.02
N GLU A 360 19.76 27.65 21.19
CA GLU A 360 20.74 28.75 21.11
C GLU A 360 21.90 28.58 22.13
N ASN A 361 21.65 27.90 23.24
CA ASN A 361 22.65 27.57 24.26
C ASN A 361 23.22 26.13 24.11
N GLY A 362 23.04 25.49 22.96
CA GLY A 362 23.68 24.20 22.63
C GLY A 362 22.93 22.94 23.10
N ALA A 363 21.64 23.01 23.40
CA ALA A 363 20.86 21.81 23.74
C ALA A 363 20.88 20.76 22.61
N PRO A 364 20.87 19.46 22.94
CA PRO A 364 21.02 18.40 21.95
C PRO A 364 19.79 18.30 21.03
N VAL A 365 19.84 18.93 19.86
CA VAL A 365 18.73 18.98 18.88
C VAL A 365 18.23 17.58 18.48
N ASN A 366 19.14 16.64 18.23
CA ASN A 366 18.83 15.24 17.91
C ASN A 366 18.70 14.35 19.18
N ALA A 367 18.20 14.92 20.27
CA ALA A 367 17.90 14.18 21.50
C ALA A 367 16.87 13.07 21.24
N LYS A 368 17.09 11.90 21.84
CA LYS A 368 16.22 10.73 21.70
C LYS A 368 15.33 10.53 22.92
N ASN A 369 14.08 10.16 22.68
CA ASN A 369 13.09 9.84 23.72
C ASN A 369 13.29 8.41 24.28
N GLU A 370 12.40 7.99 25.18
CA GLU A 370 12.48 6.65 25.82
C GLU A 370 12.18 5.49 24.86
N ARG A 371 11.61 5.77 23.67
CA ARG A 371 11.44 4.82 22.55
C ARG A 371 12.60 4.85 21.55
N ARG A 372 13.66 5.63 21.82
CA ARG A 372 14.82 5.90 20.95
C ARG A 372 14.50 6.72 19.68
N GLU A 373 13.28 7.24 19.54
CA GLU A 373 12.88 8.18 18.48
C GLU A 373 13.56 9.54 18.73
N GLU A 374 14.01 10.23 17.69
CA GLU A 374 14.53 11.61 17.80
C GLU A 374 13.40 12.60 18.08
N VAL A 375 13.68 13.70 18.80
CA VAL A 375 12.62 14.59 19.33
C VAL A 375 11.74 15.20 18.23
N ILE A 376 12.30 15.49 17.06
CA ILE A 376 11.58 15.96 15.86
C ILE A 376 10.49 14.99 15.41
N VAL A 377 10.66 13.68 15.61
CA VAL A 377 9.66 12.64 15.30
C VAL A 377 8.36 12.90 16.06
N GLN A 378 8.44 13.33 17.31
CA GLN A 378 7.25 13.62 18.11
C GLN A 378 6.53 14.90 17.63
N VAL A 379 7.30 15.90 17.19
CA VAL A 379 6.81 17.20 16.71
C VAL A 379 6.10 17.07 15.35
N VAL A 380 6.68 16.29 14.42
CA VAL A 380 6.05 15.99 13.13
C VAL A 380 4.82 15.09 13.31
N LYS A 381 4.86 14.12 14.24
CA LYS A 381 3.66 13.33 14.62
C LYS A 381 2.54 14.23 15.16
N THR A 382 2.83 15.31 15.90
CA THR A 382 1.82 16.28 16.38
C THR A 382 1.52 17.46 15.44
N ASP A 383 2.09 17.48 14.23
CA ASP A 383 1.86 18.51 13.19
C ASP A 383 2.33 19.94 13.53
N ASN A 384 3.25 20.08 14.49
CA ASN A 384 3.71 21.41 14.90
C ASN A 384 4.80 21.95 13.94
N ILE A 385 4.34 22.68 12.92
CA ILE A 385 5.18 23.27 11.87
C ILE A 385 6.28 24.17 12.44
N GLU A 386 5.94 25.10 13.33
CA GLU A 386 6.90 26.09 13.87
C GLU A 386 8.05 25.44 14.65
N ILE A 387 7.76 24.47 15.51
CA ILE A 387 8.81 23.74 16.25
C ILE A 387 9.60 22.83 15.31
N THR A 388 8.98 22.29 14.25
CA THR A 388 9.70 21.51 13.22
C THR A 388 10.69 22.41 12.49
N ARG A 389 10.26 23.59 12.02
CA ARG A 389 11.11 24.60 11.38
C ARG A 389 12.26 25.04 12.29
N LEU A 390 11.97 25.30 13.56
CA LEU A 390 12.96 25.68 14.58
C LEU A 390 14.00 24.58 14.84
N LEU A 391 13.59 23.31 14.93
CA LEU A 391 14.48 22.17 15.14
C LEU A 391 15.38 21.95 13.91
N LEU A 392 14.81 21.94 12.70
CA LEU A 392 15.56 21.77 11.45
C LEU A 392 16.60 22.88 11.25
N ALA A 393 16.25 24.13 11.53
CA ALA A 393 17.17 25.27 11.48
C ALA A 393 18.36 25.16 12.46
N HIS A 394 18.27 24.30 13.49
CA HIS A 394 19.36 23.99 14.43
C HIS A 394 20.02 22.62 14.14
N GLY A 395 19.81 22.03 12.96
CA GLY A 395 20.46 20.78 12.56
C GLY A 395 19.74 19.50 13.04
N ALA A 396 18.42 19.55 13.20
CA ALA A 396 17.63 18.33 13.35
C ALA A 396 17.67 17.47 12.08
N ASN A 397 17.69 16.15 12.25
CA ASN A 397 17.70 15.20 11.14
C ASN A 397 16.33 15.17 10.41
N ALA A 398 16.29 15.67 9.17
CA ALA A 398 15.11 15.60 8.31
C ALA A 398 14.72 14.17 7.90
N ASN A 399 15.68 13.23 7.94
CA ASN A 399 15.49 11.80 7.70
C ASN A 399 15.40 11.00 9.03
N ALA A 400 14.93 11.64 10.11
CA ALA A 400 14.72 10.93 11.37
C ALA A 400 13.68 9.81 11.19
N LYS A 401 13.97 8.66 11.82
CA LYS A 401 13.10 7.48 11.83
C LYS A 401 12.50 7.27 13.21
N ASP A 402 11.30 6.72 13.22
CA ASP A 402 10.56 6.41 14.43
C ASP A 402 10.86 4.99 14.97
N ALA A 403 10.12 4.55 15.99
CA ALA A 403 10.34 3.26 16.65
C ALA A 403 10.01 2.03 15.78
N ILE A 404 9.32 2.18 14.65
CA ILE A 404 9.09 1.12 13.66
C ILE A 404 9.94 1.30 12.39
N GLY A 405 10.81 2.33 12.36
CA GLY A 405 11.69 2.64 11.22
C GLY A 405 11.07 3.55 10.16
N GLU A 406 9.84 4.04 10.37
CA GLU A 406 9.15 4.92 9.43
C GLU A 406 9.70 6.36 9.54
N GLU A 407 9.96 7.00 8.39
CA GLU A 407 10.57 8.33 8.32
C GLU A 407 9.56 9.44 8.58
N ILE A 408 10.04 10.56 9.16
CA ILE A 408 9.15 11.66 9.56
C ILE A 408 8.36 12.28 8.39
N ILE A 409 8.92 12.33 7.17
CA ILE A 409 8.20 12.83 5.98
C ILE A 409 6.94 12.01 5.67
N VAL A 410 6.95 10.70 5.94
CA VAL A 410 5.79 9.83 5.72
C VAL A 410 4.57 10.30 6.52
N TYR A 411 4.78 10.86 7.71
CA TYR A 411 3.71 11.38 8.56
C TYR A 411 3.10 12.69 8.02
N ALA A 412 3.90 13.57 7.42
CA ALA A 412 3.38 14.77 6.75
C ALA A 412 2.55 14.38 5.51
N VAL A 413 3.04 13.42 4.72
CA VAL A 413 2.37 12.95 3.51
C VAL A 413 1.07 12.19 3.82
N LYS A 414 1.06 11.28 4.81
CA LYS A 414 -0.15 10.57 5.27
C LYS A 414 -1.25 11.50 5.77
N LYS A 415 -0.88 12.66 6.34
CA LYS A 415 -1.83 13.72 6.76
C LYS A 415 -2.25 14.66 5.63
N GLY A 416 -1.51 14.68 4.52
CA GLY A 416 -1.69 15.64 3.44
C GLY A 416 -1.16 17.06 3.76
N ASN A 417 -0.33 17.24 4.79
CA ASN A 417 0.22 18.56 5.15
C ASN A 417 1.38 18.94 4.21
N VAL A 418 1.04 19.66 3.13
CA VAL A 418 1.97 20.08 2.07
C VAL A 418 3.06 21.02 2.59
N GLU A 419 2.75 21.93 3.52
CA GLU A 419 3.76 22.85 4.08
C GLU A 419 4.81 22.08 4.89
N LEU A 420 4.36 21.18 5.79
CA LEU A 420 5.24 20.37 6.62
C LEU A 420 6.10 19.43 5.77
N ALA A 421 5.54 18.86 4.70
CA ALA A 421 6.30 18.07 3.73
C ALA A 421 7.36 18.93 3.01
N ASN A 422 7.01 20.13 2.53
CA ASN A 422 7.97 21.00 1.85
C ASN A 422 9.11 21.43 2.79
N ILE A 423 8.80 21.78 4.04
CA ILE A 423 9.81 22.14 5.05
C ILE A 423 10.78 20.99 5.30
N LEU A 424 10.32 19.74 5.34
CA LEU A 424 11.18 18.57 5.49
C LEU A 424 12.05 18.34 4.25
N LEU A 425 11.48 18.47 3.04
CA LEU A 425 12.18 18.33 1.76
C LEU A 425 13.24 19.43 1.56
N ASP A 426 12.95 20.68 1.94
CA ASP A 426 13.89 21.82 1.94
C ASP A 426 15.10 21.59 2.86
N HIS A 427 14.96 20.74 3.89
CA HIS A 427 16.05 20.36 4.79
C HIS A 427 16.61 18.96 4.48
N GLY A 428 16.33 18.42 3.29
CA GLY A 428 16.96 17.20 2.76
C GLY A 428 16.33 15.89 3.22
N ALA A 429 15.04 15.86 3.57
CA ALA A 429 14.29 14.61 3.67
C ALA A 429 14.21 13.90 2.30
N ASP A 430 14.23 12.57 2.25
CA ASP A 430 14.18 11.82 0.99
C ASP A 430 12.78 11.92 0.32
N PRO A 431 12.66 12.48 -0.90
CA PRO A 431 11.40 12.51 -1.65
C PRO A 431 10.93 11.12 -2.12
N ASN A 432 11.81 10.11 -2.08
CA ASN A 432 11.51 8.72 -2.45
C ASN A 432 11.21 7.81 -1.25
N ALA A 433 11.20 8.34 -0.02
CA ALA A 433 11.04 7.57 1.21
C ALA A 433 9.87 6.58 1.20
N GLU A 434 10.06 5.42 1.84
CA GLU A 434 9.04 4.40 2.01
C GLU A 434 8.34 4.48 3.37
N SER A 435 7.03 4.24 3.36
CA SER A 435 6.24 3.93 4.56
C SER A 435 6.51 2.51 5.08
N ALA A 436 6.07 2.20 6.30
CA ALA A 436 6.24 0.89 6.93
C ALA A 436 5.64 -0.30 6.15
N VAL A 437 4.77 -0.04 5.16
CA VAL A 437 4.20 -1.05 4.25
C VAL A 437 4.88 -1.09 2.87
N LYS A 438 6.06 -0.47 2.73
CA LYS A 438 6.83 -0.33 1.47
C LYS A 438 6.10 0.39 0.33
N HIS A 439 5.09 1.19 0.66
CA HIS A 439 4.59 2.21 -0.27
C HIS A 439 5.48 3.45 -0.19
N SER A 440 6.01 3.88 -1.35
CA SER A 440 6.61 5.21 -1.50
C SER A 440 5.63 6.31 -1.05
N ILE A 441 6.17 7.40 -0.51
CA ILE A 441 5.37 8.59 -0.19
C ILE A 441 4.68 9.19 -1.42
N LEU A 442 5.27 9.09 -2.62
CA LEU A 442 4.59 9.55 -3.85
C LEU A 442 3.32 8.74 -4.12
N TYR A 443 3.37 7.41 -3.99
CA TYR A 443 2.17 6.58 -4.12
C TYR A 443 1.15 6.89 -3.01
N THR A 444 1.60 7.19 -1.80
CA THR A 444 0.72 7.59 -0.69
C THR A 444 -0.01 8.91 -0.99
N ALA A 445 0.66 9.89 -1.60
CA ALA A 445 0.03 11.13 -2.07
C ALA A 445 -0.95 10.89 -3.24
N VAL A 446 -0.61 9.98 -4.17
CA VAL A 446 -1.50 9.56 -5.25
C VAL A 446 -2.73 8.79 -4.73
N GLN A 447 -2.60 8.02 -3.64
CA GLN A 447 -3.70 7.34 -2.96
C GLN A 447 -4.60 8.28 -2.14
N SER A 448 -4.07 9.34 -1.52
CA SER A 448 -4.90 10.37 -0.86
C SER A 448 -5.59 11.29 -1.87
N GLY A 449 -5.02 11.45 -3.08
CA GLY A 449 -5.54 12.31 -4.14
C GLY A 449 -5.09 13.77 -4.02
N ASN A 450 -4.11 14.06 -3.17
CA ASN A 450 -3.56 15.39 -2.97
C ASN A 450 -2.58 15.74 -4.12
N ALA A 451 -3.11 16.41 -5.16
CA ALA A 451 -2.34 16.78 -6.35
C ALA A 451 -1.20 17.78 -6.06
N ASP A 452 -1.33 18.61 -5.03
CA ASP A 452 -0.30 19.58 -4.64
C ASP A 452 0.87 18.88 -3.94
N MET A 453 0.58 17.89 -3.08
CA MET A 453 1.58 16.99 -2.51
C MET A 453 2.29 16.16 -3.58
N VAL A 454 1.57 15.67 -4.60
CA VAL A 454 2.18 14.97 -5.75
C VAL A 454 3.11 15.91 -6.51
N GLY A 455 2.68 17.15 -6.79
CA GLY A 455 3.53 18.17 -7.42
C GLY A 455 4.80 18.42 -6.63
N LEU A 456 4.66 18.79 -5.36
CA LEU A 456 5.78 19.02 -4.44
C LEU A 456 6.79 17.86 -4.41
N LEU A 457 6.32 16.61 -4.33
CA LEU A 457 7.22 15.46 -4.27
C LEU A 457 8.00 15.29 -5.59
N LEU A 458 7.35 15.47 -6.74
CA LEU A 458 7.99 15.43 -8.06
C LEU A 458 8.99 16.60 -8.23
N ASP A 459 8.60 17.82 -7.87
CA ASP A 459 9.43 19.03 -7.91
C ASP A 459 10.70 18.90 -7.04
N LYS A 460 10.66 18.05 -6.01
CA LYS A 460 11.81 17.74 -5.13
C LYS A 460 12.57 16.47 -5.53
N GLY A 461 12.18 15.77 -6.59
CA GLY A 461 12.92 14.61 -7.13
C GLY A 461 12.38 13.23 -6.76
N ALA A 462 11.09 13.09 -6.42
CA ALA A 462 10.44 11.78 -6.31
C ALA A 462 10.32 11.12 -7.69
N SER A 463 10.62 9.82 -7.78
CA SER A 463 10.56 9.08 -9.04
C SER A 463 9.12 8.81 -9.47
N ALA A 464 8.71 9.40 -10.59
CA ALA A 464 7.42 9.13 -11.22
C ALA A 464 7.31 7.71 -11.85
N LYS A 465 8.42 6.96 -11.93
CA LYS A 465 8.51 5.62 -12.54
C LYS A 465 8.37 4.46 -11.54
N LEU A 466 7.89 4.75 -10.33
CA LEU A 466 7.69 3.75 -9.29
C LEU A 466 6.47 2.85 -9.56
N LEU A 467 6.53 1.64 -9.00
CA LEU A 467 5.43 0.67 -8.94
C LEU A 467 4.88 0.61 -7.51
N ASN A 468 3.61 0.20 -7.37
CA ASN A 468 3.05 -0.19 -6.07
C ASN A 468 3.41 -1.64 -5.71
N VAL A 469 2.95 -2.12 -4.54
CA VAL A 469 3.18 -3.49 -4.07
C VAL A 469 2.58 -4.57 -4.99
N LEU A 470 1.62 -4.22 -5.85
CA LEU A 470 1.00 -5.10 -6.86
C LEU A 470 1.69 -5.03 -8.23
N GLY A 471 2.86 -4.38 -8.34
CA GLY A 471 3.57 -4.18 -9.61
C GLY A 471 2.87 -3.22 -10.58
N THR A 472 1.80 -2.54 -10.16
CA THR A 472 1.08 -1.54 -10.96
C THR A 472 1.84 -0.22 -10.95
N SER A 473 1.98 0.47 -12.09
CA SER A 473 2.61 1.79 -12.10
C SER A 473 1.76 2.84 -11.37
N ILE A 474 2.41 3.83 -10.75
CA ILE A 474 1.68 4.93 -10.09
C ILE A 474 0.81 5.71 -11.11
N LEU A 475 1.29 5.84 -12.35
CA LEU A 475 0.54 6.44 -13.46
C LEU A 475 -0.77 5.68 -13.74
N GLU A 476 -0.69 4.36 -13.97
CA GLU A 476 -1.87 3.51 -14.19
C GLU A 476 -2.85 3.55 -13.01
N ALA A 477 -2.34 3.49 -11.78
CA ALA A 477 -3.18 3.59 -10.58
C ALA A 477 -3.93 4.93 -10.52
N SER A 478 -3.29 6.05 -10.90
CA SER A 478 -3.94 7.36 -10.94
C SER A 478 -5.00 7.48 -12.05
N ILE A 479 -4.81 6.80 -13.19
CA ILE A 479 -5.82 6.67 -14.27
C ILE A 479 -7.01 5.85 -13.76
N GLY A 480 -6.78 4.70 -13.13
CA GLY A 480 -7.83 3.86 -12.56
C GLY A 480 -8.66 4.56 -11.48
N MET A 481 -8.04 5.45 -10.70
CA MET A 481 -8.70 6.32 -9.72
C MET A 481 -9.38 7.57 -10.32
N LYS A 482 -9.34 7.78 -11.65
CA LYS A 482 -9.83 8.98 -12.36
C LYS A 482 -9.21 10.30 -11.91
N ARG A 483 -7.96 10.29 -11.46
CA ARG A 483 -7.28 11.48 -10.90
C ARG A 483 -6.50 12.22 -11.97
N PHE A 484 -7.20 12.75 -12.98
CA PHE A 484 -6.59 13.30 -14.20
C PHE A 484 -5.58 14.44 -13.96
N GLN A 485 -5.76 15.27 -12.93
CA GLN A 485 -4.75 16.28 -12.54
C GLN A 485 -3.46 15.67 -11.97
N ILE A 486 -3.56 14.50 -11.34
CA ILE A 486 -2.40 13.70 -10.89
C ILE A 486 -1.78 12.94 -12.07
N VAL A 487 -2.59 12.38 -12.98
CA VAL A 487 -2.10 11.80 -14.25
C VAL A 487 -1.23 12.81 -14.98
N LYS A 488 -1.74 14.04 -15.16
CA LYS A 488 -0.99 15.15 -15.77
C LYS A 488 0.33 15.43 -15.04
N LYS A 489 0.29 15.66 -13.72
CA LYS A 489 1.51 15.94 -12.92
C LYS A 489 2.54 14.81 -12.98
N LEU A 490 2.11 13.54 -12.94
CA LEU A 490 3.01 12.38 -13.05
C LEU A 490 3.68 12.33 -14.43
N ILE A 491 2.96 12.63 -15.50
CA ILE A 491 3.51 12.72 -16.86
C ILE A 491 4.51 13.90 -16.97
N GLU A 492 4.16 15.07 -16.44
CA GLU A 492 5.06 16.23 -16.34
C GLU A 492 6.34 15.90 -15.52
N GLY A 493 6.21 15.07 -14.48
CA GLY A 493 7.31 14.52 -13.68
C GLY A 493 8.06 13.32 -14.30
N GLY A 494 7.82 12.98 -15.57
CA GLY A 494 8.56 11.94 -16.29
C GLY A 494 8.14 10.50 -15.99
N ALA A 495 6.87 10.27 -15.63
CA ALA A 495 6.29 8.93 -15.57
C ALA A 495 6.43 8.19 -16.91
N ASP A 496 6.50 6.86 -16.86
CA ASP A 496 6.61 6.04 -18.06
C ASP A 496 5.24 5.89 -18.75
N VAL A 497 5.04 6.64 -19.85
CA VAL A 497 3.77 6.68 -20.59
C VAL A 497 3.56 5.50 -21.55
N ASP A 498 4.65 4.85 -21.97
CA ASP A 498 4.62 3.55 -22.67
C ASP A 498 4.80 2.36 -21.71
N GLY A 499 4.79 2.65 -20.39
CA GLY A 499 4.83 1.65 -19.35
C GLY A 499 3.74 0.58 -19.49
N THR A 500 4.02 -0.59 -18.94
CA THR A 500 3.11 -1.73 -18.91
C THR A 500 2.62 -2.03 -17.50
N ASP A 501 1.51 -2.74 -17.37
CA ASP A 501 1.09 -3.31 -16.10
C ASP A 501 1.91 -4.57 -15.71
N ALA A 502 1.56 -5.20 -14.59
CA ALA A 502 2.16 -6.45 -14.14
C ALA A 502 1.94 -7.66 -15.09
N LEU A 503 1.06 -7.54 -16.08
CA LEU A 503 0.82 -8.53 -17.14
C LEU A 503 1.57 -8.19 -18.44
N GLN A 504 2.40 -7.14 -18.45
CA GLN A 504 3.08 -6.56 -19.62
C GLN A 504 2.13 -5.89 -20.65
N GLN A 505 0.88 -5.63 -20.29
CA GLN A 505 -0.09 -4.95 -21.16
C GLN A 505 0.17 -3.42 -21.17
N PRO A 506 0.37 -2.77 -22.34
CA PRO A 506 0.62 -1.33 -22.41
C PRO A 506 -0.53 -0.47 -21.87
N ILE A 507 -0.18 0.59 -21.11
CA ILE A 507 -1.13 1.50 -20.46
C ILE A 507 -2.13 2.08 -21.47
N LEU A 508 -1.70 2.46 -22.68
CA LEU A 508 -2.59 3.03 -23.71
C LEU A 508 -3.74 2.09 -24.08
N ILE A 509 -3.47 0.79 -24.23
CA ILE A 509 -4.49 -0.23 -24.53
C ILE A 509 -5.37 -0.49 -23.29
N LYS A 510 -4.80 -0.45 -22.08
CA LYS A 510 -5.61 -0.53 -20.85
C LYS A 510 -6.58 0.65 -20.75
N VAL A 511 -6.19 1.87 -21.12
CA VAL A 511 -7.10 3.04 -21.19
C VAL A 511 -8.24 2.81 -22.17
N ILE A 512 -7.94 2.38 -23.40
CA ILE A 512 -8.93 2.08 -24.44
C ILE A 512 -9.96 1.04 -23.96
N ARG A 513 -9.48 -0.05 -23.34
CA ARG A 513 -10.29 -1.18 -22.88
C ARG A 513 -10.96 -0.97 -21.51
N ASN A 514 -10.60 0.07 -20.75
CA ASN A 514 -11.10 0.29 -19.39
C ASN A 514 -12.64 0.46 -19.38
N PRO A 515 -13.42 -0.37 -18.65
CA PRO A 515 -14.88 -0.25 -18.61
C PRO A 515 -15.38 0.89 -17.71
N PHE A 516 -14.54 1.40 -16.80
CA PHE A 516 -14.89 2.45 -15.85
C PHE A 516 -14.66 3.87 -16.39
N LEU A 517 -13.83 4.02 -17.43
CA LEU A 517 -13.63 5.30 -18.12
C LEU A 517 -14.70 5.52 -19.20
N ASN A 518 -15.29 6.71 -19.24
CA ASN A 518 -16.17 7.13 -20.33
C ASN A 518 -15.35 7.51 -21.59
N ASN A 519 -16.02 7.77 -22.71
CA ASN A 519 -15.34 8.03 -23.98
C ASN A 519 -14.49 9.31 -23.98
N ASP A 520 -14.92 10.36 -23.29
CA ASP A 520 -14.22 11.64 -23.25
C ASP A 520 -13.01 11.57 -22.30
N GLU A 521 -13.17 10.93 -21.14
CA GLU A 521 -12.07 10.59 -20.21
C GLU A 521 -10.99 9.74 -20.90
N LYS A 522 -11.38 8.76 -21.73
CA LYS A 522 -10.44 7.98 -22.54
C LYS A 522 -9.69 8.86 -23.53
N VAL A 523 -10.40 9.68 -24.30
CA VAL A 523 -9.78 10.58 -25.29
C VAL A 523 -8.85 11.61 -24.62
N GLU A 524 -9.20 12.12 -23.44
CA GLU A 524 -8.34 13.02 -22.65
C GLU A 524 -7.04 12.31 -22.22
N VAL A 525 -7.15 11.15 -21.57
CA VAL A 525 -5.97 10.39 -21.11
C VAL A 525 -5.11 9.91 -22.28
N MET A 526 -5.72 9.41 -23.36
CA MET A 526 -4.99 9.01 -24.58
C MET A 526 -4.23 10.20 -25.20
N LYS A 527 -4.85 11.38 -25.27
CA LYS A 527 -4.18 12.61 -25.74
C LYS A 527 -3.02 13.00 -24.83
N MET A 528 -3.19 12.95 -23.50
CA MET A 528 -2.10 13.24 -22.56
C MET A 528 -0.91 12.27 -22.72
N LEU A 529 -1.17 10.97 -22.83
CA LEU A 529 -0.13 9.95 -23.02
C LEU A 529 0.60 10.14 -24.36
N MET A 530 -0.14 10.21 -25.48
CA MET A 530 0.47 10.35 -26.81
C MET A 530 1.16 11.70 -27.02
N ALA A 531 0.72 12.77 -26.35
CA ALA A 531 1.41 14.07 -26.37
C ALA A 531 2.80 14.01 -25.71
N ASN A 532 3.01 13.10 -24.76
CA ASN A 532 4.25 12.98 -24.00
C ASN A 532 5.08 11.74 -24.37
N GLY A 533 4.82 11.15 -25.55
CA GLY A 533 5.66 10.13 -26.17
C GLY A 533 5.00 8.76 -26.40
N ALA A 534 3.86 8.47 -25.76
CA ALA A 534 3.27 7.12 -25.83
C ALA A 534 2.94 6.69 -27.26
N SER A 535 3.34 5.47 -27.61
CA SER A 535 3.24 4.93 -28.96
C SER A 535 1.82 4.45 -29.27
N PRO A 536 1.16 4.99 -30.32
CA PRO A 536 -0.13 4.49 -30.78
C PRO A 536 -0.02 3.15 -31.52
N GLU A 537 1.20 2.74 -31.88
CA GLU A 537 1.55 1.42 -32.45
C GLU A 537 1.73 0.34 -31.38
N THR A 538 1.40 0.62 -30.12
CA THR A 538 1.42 -0.40 -29.06
C THR A 538 0.52 -1.58 -29.41
N VAL A 539 1.02 -2.79 -29.15
CA VAL A 539 0.32 -4.07 -29.37
C VAL A 539 -0.01 -4.72 -28.02
N ASP A 540 -1.12 -5.47 -27.95
CA ASP A 540 -1.43 -6.25 -26.74
C ASP A 540 -0.62 -7.55 -26.65
N ILE A 541 -0.33 -8.00 -25.43
CA ILE A 541 0.51 -9.18 -25.18
C ILE A 541 -0.21 -10.52 -25.30
N THR A 542 -1.53 -10.52 -25.52
CA THR A 542 -2.35 -11.74 -25.65
C THR A 542 -2.42 -12.21 -27.10
N PHE A 543 -2.59 -11.27 -28.05
CA PHE A 543 -2.78 -11.55 -29.47
C PHE A 543 -1.81 -10.81 -30.40
N GLY A 544 -0.99 -9.89 -29.89
CA GLY A 544 -0.16 -9.01 -30.71
C GLY A 544 -0.97 -7.96 -31.49
N LEU A 545 -2.21 -7.67 -31.06
CA LEU A 545 -3.14 -6.83 -31.81
C LEU A 545 -2.87 -5.34 -31.51
N PRO A 546 -2.66 -4.49 -32.53
CA PRO A 546 -2.43 -3.05 -32.35
C PRO A 546 -3.56 -2.32 -31.64
N ALA A 547 -3.23 -1.24 -30.92
CA ALA A 547 -4.17 -0.41 -30.17
C ALA A 547 -5.35 0.12 -31.01
N ILE A 548 -5.14 0.38 -32.30
CA ILE A 548 -6.19 0.79 -33.24
C ILE A 548 -7.28 -0.27 -33.45
N CYS A 549 -6.93 -1.57 -33.41
CA CYS A 549 -7.90 -2.64 -33.47
C CYS A 549 -8.77 -2.65 -32.21
N HIS A 550 -8.16 -2.59 -31.02
CA HIS A 550 -8.86 -2.48 -29.74
C HIS A 550 -9.79 -1.25 -29.69
N ALA A 551 -9.38 -0.13 -30.30
CA ALA A 551 -10.24 1.06 -30.43
C ALA A 551 -11.44 0.85 -31.38
N VAL A 552 -11.26 0.11 -32.48
CA VAL A 552 -12.31 -0.19 -33.46
C VAL A 552 -13.33 -1.23 -32.95
N GLU A 553 -12.94 -2.12 -32.03
CA GLU A 553 -13.88 -2.99 -31.31
C GLU A 553 -14.81 -2.21 -30.37
N MET A 554 -14.33 -1.08 -29.80
CA MET A 554 -15.16 -0.24 -28.93
C MET A 554 -16.21 0.58 -29.73
N PRO A 555 -17.41 0.84 -29.17
CA PRO A 555 -18.44 1.67 -29.79
C PRO A 555 -18.13 3.17 -29.65
N SER A 556 -16.92 3.61 -30.03
CA SER A 556 -16.42 4.95 -29.77
C SER A 556 -15.55 5.50 -30.91
N THR A 557 -16.19 6.14 -31.88
CA THR A 557 -15.49 6.86 -32.96
C THR A 557 -14.50 7.93 -32.45
N PRO A 558 -14.76 8.69 -31.36
CA PRO A 558 -13.77 9.64 -30.81
C PRO A 558 -12.47 8.97 -30.35
N VAL A 559 -12.53 7.75 -29.79
CA VAL A 559 -11.35 6.97 -29.39
C VAL A 559 -10.55 6.49 -30.60
N VAL A 560 -11.23 6.06 -31.68
CA VAL A 560 -10.59 5.73 -32.96
C VAL A 560 -9.95 6.97 -33.59
N GLN A 561 -10.67 8.10 -33.66
CA GLN A 561 -10.16 9.37 -34.17
C GLN A 561 -8.97 9.92 -33.36
N ALA A 562 -8.92 9.66 -32.04
CA ALA A 562 -7.78 10.06 -31.22
C ALA A 562 -6.50 9.34 -31.64
N LEU A 563 -6.54 8.03 -31.91
CA LEU A 563 -5.39 7.29 -32.45
C LEU A 563 -5.05 7.74 -33.87
N LEU A 564 -6.06 7.84 -34.76
CA LEU A 564 -5.89 8.29 -36.15
C LEU A 564 -5.43 9.76 -36.29
N SER A 565 -5.39 10.54 -35.21
CA SER A 565 -4.73 11.87 -35.19
C SER A 565 -3.20 11.78 -35.19
N ARG A 566 -2.64 10.59 -35.02
CA ARG A 566 -1.25 10.23 -35.31
C ARG A 566 -1.22 9.34 -36.56
N ALA A 567 -0.09 9.31 -37.25
CA ALA A 567 0.10 8.52 -38.47
C ALA A 567 0.24 7.01 -38.14
N VAL A 568 -0.90 6.40 -37.77
CA VAL A 568 -1.01 5.01 -37.32
C VAL A 568 -1.06 4.05 -38.50
N ASN A 569 -0.45 2.88 -38.34
CA ASN A 569 -0.52 1.81 -39.33
C ASN A 569 -1.95 1.23 -39.38
N THR A 570 -2.68 1.57 -40.44
CA THR A 570 -4.03 1.04 -40.69
C THR A 570 -4.04 -0.27 -41.48
N LYS A 571 -2.89 -0.71 -42.03
CA LYS A 571 -2.73 -2.01 -42.73
C LYS A 571 -2.51 -3.14 -41.73
N VAL A 572 -3.49 -3.28 -40.83
CA VAL A 572 -3.53 -4.21 -39.72
C VAL A 572 -4.82 -5.02 -39.76
N ARG A 573 -4.79 -6.23 -39.20
CA ARG A 573 -5.91 -7.17 -39.26
C ARG A 573 -6.41 -7.53 -37.88
N MET A 574 -7.73 -7.65 -37.76
CA MET A 574 -8.43 -8.15 -36.58
C MET A 574 -8.09 -9.64 -36.36
N ILE A 575 -8.38 -10.16 -35.16
CA ILE A 575 -8.18 -11.58 -34.81
C ILE A 575 -8.93 -12.53 -35.80
N SER A 576 -10.03 -12.06 -36.38
CA SER A 576 -10.82 -12.76 -37.43
C SER A 576 -10.20 -12.72 -38.85
N GLY A 577 -9.04 -12.08 -39.05
CA GLY A 577 -8.44 -11.83 -40.36
C GLY A 577 -9.08 -10.68 -41.16
N GLN A 578 -10.06 -9.99 -40.57
CA GLN A 578 -10.72 -8.80 -41.14
C GLN A 578 -9.79 -7.59 -41.19
N THR A 579 -9.97 -6.71 -42.18
CA THR A 579 -9.37 -5.38 -42.15
C THR A 579 -10.19 -4.49 -41.20
N LEU A 580 -9.59 -3.39 -40.71
CA LEU A 580 -10.32 -2.42 -39.87
C LEU A 580 -11.63 -1.95 -40.52
N LEU A 581 -11.61 -1.80 -41.85
CA LEU A 581 -12.73 -1.34 -42.65
C LEU A 581 -13.82 -2.41 -42.83
N THR A 582 -13.47 -3.66 -43.16
CA THR A 582 -14.48 -4.74 -43.29
C THR A 582 -15.11 -5.10 -41.94
N TYR A 583 -14.35 -5.07 -40.85
CA TYR A 583 -14.88 -5.23 -39.50
C TYR A 583 -15.85 -4.09 -39.13
N SER A 584 -15.46 -2.83 -39.36
CA SER A 584 -16.32 -1.67 -39.08
C SER A 584 -17.63 -1.70 -39.87
N ILE A 585 -17.60 -2.21 -41.11
CA ILE A 585 -18.80 -2.43 -41.92
C ILE A 585 -19.65 -3.56 -41.35
N ASP A 586 -19.07 -4.71 -41.01
CA ASP A 586 -19.82 -5.85 -40.46
C ASP A 586 -20.53 -5.48 -39.14
N VAL A 587 -19.85 -4.78 -38.23
CA VAL A 587 -20.38 -4.30 -36.94
C VAL A 587 -21.23 -3.01 -37.08
N ASN A 588 -21.45 -2.52 -38.30
CA ASN A 588 -22.31 -1.38 -38.64
C ASN A 588 -21.91 -0.05 -37.96
N ARG A 589 -20.62 0.29 -38.02
CA ARG A 589 -20.03 1.50 -37.42
C ARG A 589 -19.78 2.59 -38.46
N GLN A 590 -20.84 3.14 -39.05
CA GLN A 590 -20.76 4.12 -40.15
C GLN A 590 -19.77 5.29 -39.88
N ASN A 591 -19.86 5.95 -38.72
CA ASN A 591 -18.94 7.05 -38.37
C ASN A 591 -17.46 6.60 -38.26
N THR A 592 -17.21 5.34 -37.89
CA THR A 592 -15.86 4.76 -37.83
C THR A 592 -15.36 4.37 -39.22
N VAL A 593 -16.24 3.87 -40.10
CA VAL A 593 -15.96 3.66 -41.53
C VAL A 593 -15.54 4.99 -42.18
N GLU A 594 -16.28 6.08 -41.93
CA GLU A 594 -15.93 7.42 -42.42
C GLU A 594 -14.58 7.91 -41.89
N ALA A 595 -14.31 7.74 -40.59
CA ALA A 595 -13.03 8.12 -39.99
C ALA A 595 -11.84 7.34 -40.55
N LEU A 596 -12.02 6.05 -40.91
CA LEU A 596 -11.01 5.22 -41.55
C LEU A 596 -10.79 5.63 -43.02
N LEU A 597 -11.87 5.82 -43.79
CA LEU A 597 -11.78 6.25 -45.20
C LEU A 597 -11.09 7.62 -45.33
N ALA A 598 -11.43 8.58 -44.45
CA ALA A 598 -10.82 9.91 -44.42
C ALA A 598 -9.29 9.89 -44.13
N GLN A 599 -8.76 8.77 -43.63
CA GLN A 599 -7.32 8.56 -43.37
C GLN A 599 -6.63 7.74 -44.47
N GLY A 600 -7.29 7.53 -45.62
CA GLY A 600 -6.69 6.82 -46.76
C GLY A 600 -6.54 5.32 -46.56
N VAL A 601 -7.38 4.70 -45.72
CA VAL A 601 -7.46 3.24 -45.61
C VAL A 601 -7.86 2.64 -46.96
N ASP A 602 -7.17 1.58 -47.38
CA ASP A 602 -7.39 0.94 -48.67
C ASP A 602 -8.80 0.33 -48.77
N VAL A 603 -9.64 0.99 -49.57
CA VAL A 603 -11.05 0.64 -49.77
C VAL A 603 -11.25 -0.67 -50.55
N ASN A 604 -10.18 -1.20 -51.16
CA ASN A 604 -10.19 -2.43 -51.95
C ASN A 604 -9.48 -3.60 -51.23
N GLU A 605 -8.89 -3.41 -50.05
CA GLU A 605 -8.18 -4.48 -49.34
C GLU A 605 -9.13 -5.60 -48.88
N VAL A 606 -8.85 -6.83 -49.30
CA VAL A 606 -9.61 -8.04 -48.96
C VAL A 606 -9.31 -8.53 -47.54
N ASP A 607 -10.34 -9.01 -46.84
CA ASP A 607 -10.14 -9.77 -45.59
C ASP A 607 -9.67 -11.22 -45.82
N GLY A 608 -9.39 -11.95 -44.74
CA GLY A 608 -9.01 -13.36 -44.77
C GLY A 608 -10.10 -14.32 -45.28
N LEU A 609 -11.29 -13.82 -45.63
CA LEU A 609 -12.36 -14.55 -46.31
C LEU A 609 -12.52 -14.08 -47.78
N ASN A 610 -11.54 -13.34 -48.31
CA ASN A 610 -11.54 -12.69 -49.63
C ASN A 610 -12.69 -11.69 -49.85
N ARG A 611 -13.25 -11.10 -48.78
CA ARG A 611 -14.34 -10.12 -48.86
C ARG A 611 -13.75 -8.70 -48.92
N THR A 612 -14.21 -7.90 -49.87
CA THR A 612 -13.90 -6.45 -49.92
C THR A 612 -14.92 -5.64 -49.10
N PRO A 613 -14.60 -4.39 -48.71
CA PRO A 613 -15.56 -3.42 -48.17
C PRO A 613 -16.79 -3.23 -49.07
N LEU A 614 -16.59 -3.11 -50.39
CA LEU A 614 -17.69 -2.93 -51.36
C LEU A 614 -18.61 -4.15 -51.40
N MET A 615 -18.06 -5.36 -51.39
CA MET A 615 -18.85 -6.60 -51.40
C MET A 615 -19.80 -6.67 -50.19
N LEU A 616 -19.32 -6.28 -49.00
CA LEU A 616 -20.13 -6.23 -47.79
C LEU A 616 -21.23 -5.17 -47.86
N ALA A 617 -20.95 -3.99 -48.40
CA ALA A 617 -21.96 -2.94 -48.60
C ALA A 617 -23.08 -3.36 -49.54
N LEU A 618 -22.73 -4.03 -50.66
CA LEU A 618 -23.69 -4.58 -51.61
C LEU A 618 -24.49 -5.74 -51.02
N MET A 619 -23.86 -6.66 -50.28
CA MET A 619 -24.58 -7.75 -49.59
C MET A 619 -25.55 -7.23 -48.52
N LYS A 620 -25.22 -6.10 -47.86
CA LYS A 620 -26.11 -5.40 -46.91
C LYS A 620 -27.15 -4.49 -47.60
N LEU A 621 -27.09 -4.35 -48.93
CA LEU A 621 -27.98 -3.51 -49.74
C LEU A 621 -27.99 -2.01 -49.35
N ASP A 622 -26.92 -1.52 -48.71
CA ASP A 622 -26.79 -0.15 -48.20
C ASP A 622 -26.29 0.79 -49.30
N TYR A 623 -27.17 1.66 -49.80
CA TYR A 623 -26.86 2.66 -50.82
C TYR A 623 -25.86 3.71 -50.34
N ASN A 624 -25.99 4.19 -49.11
CA ASN A 624 -25.18 5.29 -48.57
C ASN A 624 -23.75 4.84 -48.31
N LEU A 625 -23.58 3.63 -47.78
CA LEU A 625 -22.26 3.01 -47.63
C LEU A 625 -21.63 2.69 -48.99
N THR A 626 -22.40 2.12 -49.93
CA THR A 626 -21.89 1.84 -51.29
C THR A 626 -21.43 3.13 -51.98
N ALA A 627 -22.20 4.22 -51.89
CA ALA A 627 -21.84 5.50 -52.50
C ALA A 627 -20.52 6.05 -51.94
N LYS A 628 -20.39 6.06 -50.61
CA LYS A 628 -19.14 6.47 -49.94
C LYS A 628 -17.95 5.62 -50.38
N LEU A 629 -18.08 4.29 -50.43
CA LEU A 629 -16.98 3.42 -50.87
C LEU A 629 -16.60 3.67 -52.34
N MET A 630 -17.58 3.89 -53.22
CA MET A 630 -17.33 4.25 -54.62
C MET A 630 -16.65 5.62 -54.77
N ASP A 631 -17.06 6.64 -54.01
CA ASP A 631 -16.45 7.97 -54.06
C ASP A 631 -15.02 7.99 -53.47
N TYR A 632 -14.69 7.05 -52.56
CA TYR A 632 -13.33 6.79 -52.09
C TYR A 632 -12.52 5.81 -52.98
N GLY A 633 -13.05 5.38 -54.14
CA GLY A 633 -12.31 4.63 -55.15
C GLY A 633 -12.43 3.09 -55.10
N ALA A 634 -13.54 2.56 -54.58
CA ALA A 634 -13.82 1.13 -54.66
C ALA A 634 -14.04 0.66 -56.11
N ASP A 635 -13.43 -0.46 -56.50
CA ASP A 635 -13.52 -1.02 -57.85
C ASP A 635 -14.68 -2.05 -57.98
N PRO A 636 -15.79 -1.75 -58.70
CA PRO A 636 -16.87 -2.69 -58.92
C PRO A 636 -16.54 -3.78 -59.96
N THR A 637 -15.40 -3.69 -60.66
CA THR A 637 -14.97 -4.62 -61.71
C THR A 637 -14.02 -5.72 -61.20
N ALA A 638 -13.39 -5.50 -60.04
CA ALA A 638 -12.57 -6.46 -59.32
C ALA A 638 -13.24 -7.85 -59.23
N LYS A 639 -12.45 -8.92 -59.37
CA LYS A 639 -12.94 -10.30 -59.52
C LYS A 639 -13.81 -10.73 -58.33
N GLU A 640 -13.38 -10.30 -57.16
CA GLU A 640 -13.94 -10.52 -55.83
C GLU A 640 -15.34 -9.91 -55.73
N ASN A 641 -15.58 -8.77 -56.40
CA ASN A 641 -16.85 -8.05 -56.36
C ASN A 641 -17.88 -8.57 -57.38
N GLN A 642 -17.46 -9.39 -58.36
CA GLN A 642 -18.33 -9.78 -59.49
C GLN A 642 -19.57 -10.57 -59.06
N GLU A 643 -19.50 -11.36 -57.99
CA GLU A 643 -20.67 -12.14 -57.52
C GLU A 643 -21.69 -11.25 -56.81
N ALA A 644 -21.25 -10.31 -55.96
CA ALA A 644 -22.15 -9.32 -55.37
C ALA A 644 -22.76 -8.39 -56.42
N VAL A 645 -22.01 -7.97 -57.44
CA VAL A 645 -22.55 -7.17 -58.55
C VAL A 645 -23.59 -7.95 -59.37
N LYS A 646 -23.42 -9.27 -59.55
CA LYS A 646 -24.46 -10.14 -60.15
C LYS A 646 -25.67 -10.29 -59.23
N PHE A 647 -25.48 -10.44 -57.92
CA PHE A 647 -26.56 -10.49 -56.93
C PHE A 647 -27.41 -9.22 -56.93
N ILE A 648 -26.79 -8.03 -56.95
CA ILE A 648 -27.48 -6.73 -57.06
C ILE A 648 -28.31 -6.61 -58.35
N LYS A 649 -27.84 -7.21 -59.45
CA LYS A 649 -28.62 -7.32 -60.70
C LYS A 649 -29.83 -8.23 -60.54
N ALA A 650 -29.69 -9.39 -59.89
CA ALA A 650 -30.78 -10.32 -59.63
C ALA A 650 -31.82 -9.80 -58.63
N VAL A 651 -31.40 -9.05 -57.59
CA VAL A 651 -32.28 -8.43 -56.58
C VAL A 651 -33.03 -7.20 -57.15
N GLY A 652 -32.60 -6.65 -58.29
CA GLY A 652 -33.34 -5.58 -58.98
C GLY A 652 -33.18 -4.18 -58.38
N ARG A 653 -32.24 -3.96 -57.45
CA ARG A 653 -31.90 -2.64 -56.86
C ARG A 653 -31.24 -1.72 -57.90
N LYS A 654 -32.07 -1.06 -58.73
CA LYS A 654 -31.63 -0.17 -59.82
C LYS A 654 -30.71 0.96 -59.36
N ASP A 655 -30.98 1.52 -58.19
CA ASP A 655 -30.18 2.54 -57.51
C ASP A 655 -28.72 2.09 -57.31
N LEU A 656 -28.51 0.88 -56.78
CA LEU A 656 -27.19 0.29 -56.65
C LEU A 656 -26.60 -0.08 -58.03
N GLN A 657 -27.41 -0.56 -58.97
CA GLN A 657 -26.94 -0.89 -60.34
C GLN A 657 -26.49 0.35 -61.14
N GLU A 658 -27.04 1.53 -60.86
CA GLU A 658 -26.65 2.79 -61.48
C GLU A 658 -25.35 3.33 -60.90
N LEU A 659 -25.22 3.27 -59.58
CA LEU A 659 -24.01 3.63 -58.84
C LEU A 659 -22.80 2.75 -59.20
N LEU A 660 -23.03 1.47 -59.53
CA LEU A 660 -22.00 0.49 -59.92
C LEU A 660 -21.62 0.53 -61.41
N ARG A 661 -22.18 1.46 -62.21
CA ARG A 661 -21.73 1.64 -63.60
C ARG A 661 -20.32 2.27 -63.60
N PRO A 662 -19.41 1.86 -64.49
CA PRO A 662 -18.19 2.63 -64.73
C PRO A 662 -18.58 4.06 -65.10
N ARG A 663 -18.09 5.05 -64.35
CA ARG A 663 -18.17 6.46 -64.78
C ARG A 663 -17.26 6.58 -66.01
N GLU A 664 -17.84 6.74 -67.19
CA GLU A 664 -17.06 6.99 -68.41
C GLU A 664 -16.27 8.29 -68.23
N VAL A 665 -14.96 8.22 -68.47
CA VAL A 665 -14.07 9.38 -68.31
C VAL A 665 -14.18 10.24 -69.56
N GLU A 666 -15.21 11.11 -69.60
CA GLU A 666 -15.23 12.22 -70.55
C GLU A 666 -14.00 13.11 -70.28
N ALA A 667 -13.18 13.32 -71.32
CA ALA A 667 -11.94 14.07 -71.23
C ALA A 667 -12.20 15.59 -71.18
N GLY A 668 -12.71 16.08 -70.04
CA GLY A 668 -12.79 17.50 -69.67
C GLY A 668 -11.56 17.97 -68.87
N PRO A 669 -11.30 19.29 -68.78
CA PRO A 669 -10.02 19.81 -68.33
C PRO A 669 -9.72 19.53 -66.84
N SER A 670 -8.44 19.28 -66.58
CA SER A 670 -7.86 18.95 -65.29
C SER A 670 -8.05 20.03 -64.20
N THR A 671 -8.51 19.63 -63.01
CA THR A 671 -7.84 19.78 -61.68
C THR A 671 -8.85 19.75 -60.52
N PRO A 672 -8.44 19.49 -59.26
CA PRO A 672 -7.22 18.81 -58.82
C PRO A 672 -7.54 17.51 -58.04
N ALA A 673 -6.56 16.60 -57.95
CA ALA A 673 -6.56 15.61 -56.88
C ALA A 673 -6.19 16.31 -55.56
N VAL A 674 -6.94 16.07 -54.47
CA VAL A 674 -6.57 16.56 -53.14
C VAL A 674 -5.41 15.73 -52.60
N ARG A 675 -4.20 16.03 -53.07
CA ARG A 675 -2.99 15.73 -52.32
C ARG A 675 -2.92 16.70 -51.14
N HIS A 676 -3.05 16.17 -49.92
CA HIS A 676 -2.43 16.85 -48.78
C HIS A 676 -0.92 16.58 -48.82
N GLU A 677 -0.23 17.31 -49.68
CA GLU A 677 1.21 17.52 -49.53
C GLU A 677 1.40 18.31 -48.23
N ALA A 678 1.95 17.66 -47.20
CA ALA A 678 2.23 18.31 -45.93
C ALA A 678 3.40 19.26 -46.11
N GLU A 679 3.15 20.57 -45.96
CA GLU A 679 4.21 21.58 -45.98
C GLU A 679 5.19 21.31 -44.82
N LEU A 680 6.42 20.95 -45.16
CA LEU A 680 7.53 20.88 -44.22
C LEU A 680 7.88 22.31 -43.76
N PRO A 681 7.80 22.64 -42.46
CA PRO A 681 8.38 23.88 -41.96
C PRO A 681 9.90 23.88 -42.22
N ALA A 682 10.45 25.04 -42.54
CA ALA A 682 11.81 25.17 -43.05
C ALA A 682 12.90 24.78 -42.03
N SER A 683 14.04 24.36 -42.55
CA SER A 683 15.26 24.06 -41.80
C SER A 683 15.70 25.20 -40.89
N GLU A 684 15.76 24.92 -39.59
CA GLU A 684 16.79 25.49 -38.72
C GLU A 684 17.99 24.52 -38.61
N ALA A 685 19.11 25.00 -38.08
CA ALA A 685 20.44 24.44 -38.34
C ALA A 685 20.75 23.13 -37.59
N PRO A 686 21.59 22.24 -38.15
CA PRO A 686 22.05 21.04 -37.46
C PRO A 686 22.98 21.36 -36.28
N PRO A 687 22.92 20.60 -35.17
CA PRO A 687 23.92 20.68 -34.10
C PRO A 687 25.29 20.16 -34.59
N PRO A 688 26.40 20.59 -33.95
CA PRO A 688 27.75 20.26 -34.42
C PRO A 688 28.06 18.76 -34.35
N SER A 689 28.75 18.28 -35.38
CA SER A 689 29.19 16.89 -35.52
C SER A 689 30.22 16.49 -34.46
N TYR A 690 29.92 15.43 -33.70
CA TYR A 690 30.95 14.71 -32.95
C TYR A 690 31.76 13.81 -33.91
N GLU A 691 33.05 14.06 -34.01
CA GLU A 691 33.96 13.19 -34.77
C GLU A 691 34.22 11.86 -34.03
N LEU A 692 34.24 10.76 -34.78
CA LEU A 692 34.63 9.44 -34.28
C LEU A 692 36.16 9.36 -34.15
N VAL A 693 36.70 9.80 -33.01
CA VAL A 693 38.11 9.60 -32.67
C VAL A 693 38.36 8.13 -32.33
N ALA A 694 38.87 7.37 -33.29
CA ALA A 694 39.25 5.98 -33.13
C ALA A 694 40.75 5.74 -33.41
N GLY A 695 41.54 5.63 -32.34
CA GLY A 695 42.80 4.87 -32.39
C GLY A 695 44.04 5.49 -31.72
N LYS A 696 44.58 4.75 -30.74
CA LYS A 696 45.92 4.87 -30.12
C LYS A 696 46.08 6.09 -29.19
N VAL A 697 46.85 5.99 -28.10
CA VAL A 697 47.72 4.89 -27.62
C VAL A 697 47.10 4.17 -26.43
#